data_AF-A0A9D2JE38-F1
#
_entry.id   AF-A0A9D2JE38-F1
#
_cell.length_a   1.000
_cell.length_b   1.000
_cell.length_c   1.000
_cell.angle_alpha   90.00
_cell.angle_beta   90.00
_cell.angle_gamma   90.00
#
_symmetry.space_group_name_H-M   'P 1'
#
loop_
_entity.id
_entity.type
_entity.pdbx_description
1 polymer ?
#
loop_
_entity_poly.entity_id
_entity_poly.type
_entity_poly.pdbx_seq_one_letter_code
_entity_poly.pdbx_strand_id
1 'polypeptide(L)'
;MAKAEKIQNQERPEIEIIDNVEKLLAKMSQMREAQKKFASFTQEQVDKIFYEAAMAANHQRIPLAKMAVEETGMGVVEDKVIKNHYAAEYIYNKYKNTKTCGVIEEDTAFGYKRIAEPVGLIAAVIPTTNPTSTAIFKTLIALKTRNAIIISPHPRAKACTIAAARVVLEAAVKAGAPEGIISWIDVPSLELTNEVMRGSDVILATGGPGMVTAAYSSGKPAVGVGPGNTPAIIDDSADILMAVNSIIHSKTFDNGMICASEQSVIVLDRVYREVKAEFKKRKCYFLNKEEMDKLRAIILTEAGTVNAKIVGQPAPVIAKLAGIEVPADMKILIGEVESVDISEPFAHEKLSPVLAMYRAKDFDDAVAKAERLVADGGYGHTSVLYVNTATEDGKAKMAKHQAAMKTCRILVNTPSSQGGIGDLYNFRLDPSLTLGCGSWGGNSVSENVGVKHLINIKTVAERRENMLWFRTPEKVYFKKGCMPVALDELGTVMHKKRAFIVTDTFLYKNGYTKPITDKLDEMGIVYTCFYDVEPDPKLKCAKAGAEMMRSFEPDTIIALGGGSAMDAGKIMWVMYEHPEVDFMDMAMDFMDIRKRIYTFPKMGEKAYFVAIPTSAGTGSEVTPFAIITDESTGKKWPLADYQLLPNMAIVDPDNMMTMPKGLTSASGIDVMTHALEACVSIMASDYTDSLAFQVIRNVFKYLPRAYEYGAADVEAREKMADASCMAGMAFANAFLGVNHSLAHKLGAFHHLPHGVANALVLTYVIRYNAEPAPAKMGTFPQYKYPHAFEKYVEAARFAGIQGKDDHEVFENFIQALEDLKEKIGIKKSIAEYGISEKDFMETLDVMVEQAFDDQCTGANPRYPLMSELKEIYLKAYYGK
;
A
#
# COMPACT_ATOMS: atom_id res chain seq x y z
N MET A 1 42.44 61.57 29.21
CA MET A 1 42.13 62.33 27.98
C MET A 1 41.36 61.43 27.03
N ALA A 2 40.11 61.83 26.79
CA ALA A 2 39.24 61.55 25.63
C ALA A 2 39.32 60.22 24.87
N LYS A 3 38.34 59.32 25.11
CA LYS A 3 37.18 59.09 24.23
C LYS A 3 36.30 57.97 24.80
N ALA A 4 35.43 58.34 25.75
CA ALA A 4 34.24 57.58 26.08
C ALA A 4 33.14 58.07 25.14
N GLU A 5 32.95 57.39 24.01
CA GLU A 5 31.84 57.65 23.09
C GLU A 5 30.62 56.83 23.51
N LYS A 6 29.55 57.58 23.77
CA LYS A 6 28.20 57.15 24.12
C LYS A 6 27.70 56.04 23.19
N ILE A 7 27.51 54.84 23.73
CA ILE A 7 26.53 53.90 23.16
C ILE A 7 25.17 54.33 23.73
N GLN A 8 24.33 54.85 22.85
CA GLN A 8 22.94 55.17 23.14
C GLN A 8 22.23 53.95 23.72
N ASN A 9 21.57 54.15 24.87
CA ASN A 9 20.44 53.33 25.30
C ASN A 9 19.39 53.33 24.18
N GLN A 10 19.42 52.33 23.31
CA GLN A 10 18.18 51.87 22.69
C GLN A 10 17.47 51.06 23.76
N GLU A 11 16.38 51.64 24.29
CA GLU A 11 15.41 50.94 25.11
C GLU A 11 15.05 49.63 24.41
N ARG A 12 15.42 48.50 25.02
CA ARG A 12 14.90 47.19 24.58
C ARG A 12 13.38 47.27 24.77
N PRO A 13 12.56 46.86 23.77
CA PRO A 13 11.12 46.83 23.95
C PRO A 13 10.79 46.02 25.21
N GLU A 14 9.92 46.58 26.08
CA GLU A 14 9.41 45.86 27.25
C GLU A 14 8.89 44.50 26.79
N ILE A 15 9.46 43.42 27.33
CA ILE A 15 9.02 42.07 27.03
C ILE A 15 7.66 41.89 27.70
N GLU A 16 6.61 41.81 26.89
CA GLU A 16 5.25 41.59 27.37
C GLU A 16 5.15 40.25 28.11
N ILE A 17 4.78 40.32 29.39
CA ILE A 17 4.66 39.16 30.28
C ILE A 17 3.32 38.46 30.03
N ILE A 18 3.35 37.17 29.65
CA ILE A 18 2.17 36.33 29.44
C ILE A 18 1.73 35.72 30.78
N ASP A 19 0.75 36.36 31.40
CA ASP A 19 0.17 36.00 32.70
C ASP A 19 -1.35 35.76 32.65
N ASN A 20 -2.00 36.00 31.50
CA ASN A 20 -3.43 35.84 31.30
C ASN A 20 -3.77 35.44 29.85
N VAL A 21 -5.02 35.02 29.64
CA VAL A 21 -5.50 34.45 28.36
C VAL A 21 -5.47 35.49 27.23
N GLU A 22 -5.82 36.74 27.50
CA GLU A 22 -5.83 37.80 26.48
C GLU A 22 -4.44 38.02 25.88
N LYS A 23 -3.42 38.16 26.74
CA LYS A 23 -2.02 38.31 26.31
C LYS A 23 -1.50 37.07 25.60
N LEU A 24 -1.90 35.88 26.05
CA LEU A 24 -1.55 34.62 25.38
C LEU A 24 -2.08 34.59 23.94
N LEU A 25 -3.37 34.90 23.75
CA LEU A 25 -3.99 34.92 22.42
C LEU A 25 -3.39 35.99 21.51
N ALA A 26 -3.13 37.19 22.05
CA ALA A 26 -2.44 38.26 21.34
C ALA A 26 -1.05 37.80 20.87
N LYS A 27 -0.28 37.13 21.75
CA LYS A 27 1.03 36.60 21.38
C LYS A 27 0.94 35.52 20.31
N MET A 28 0.02 34.56 20.46
CA MET A 28 -0.17 33.49 19.47
C MET A 28 -0.52 34.05 18.09
N SER A 29 -1.28 35.14 18.01
CA SER A 29 -1.55 35.85 16.76
C SER A 29 -0.26 36.39 16.12
N GLN A 30 0.59 37.08 16.90
CA GLN A 30 1.89 37.57 16.42
C GLN A 30 2.80 36.42 15.95
N MET A 31 2.82 35.31 16.70
CA MET A 31 3.60 34.12 16.35
C MET A 31 3.16 33.48 15.04
N ARG A 32 1.86 33.50 14.73
CA ARG A 32 1.34 33.01 13.44
C ARG A 32 1.84 33.87 12.28
N GLU A 33 1.97 35.19 12.46
CA GLU A 33 2.58 36.07 11.46
C GLU A 33 4.09 35.81 11.29
N ALA A 34 4.82 35.58 12.40
CA ALA A 34 6.22 35.16 12.35
C ALA A 34 6.37 33.80 11.62
N GLN A 35 5.47 32.85 11.89
CA GLN A 35 5.46 31.54 11.25
C GLN A 35 5.21 31.63 9.75
N LYS A 36 4.24 32.44 9.30
CA LYS A 36 3.98 32.68 7.88
C LYS A 36 5.23 33.17 7.14
N LYS A 37 5.99 34.08 7.76
CA LYS A 37 7.27 34.55 7.21
C LYS A 37 8.31 33.43 7.20
N PHE A 38 8.40 32.63 8.27
CA PHE A 38 9.39 31.57 8.35
C PHE A 38 9.10 30.40 7.40
N ALA A 39 7.83 30.15 7.09
CA ALA A 39 7.40 29.12 6.15
C ALA A 39 7.98 29.31 4.73
N SER A 40 8.27 30.55 4.32
CA SER A 40 8.82 30.84 2.98
C SER A 40 10.34 30.67 2.88
N PHE A 41 11.02 30.35 3.98
CA PHE A 41 12.48 30.23 3.99
C PHE A 41 12.96 29.00 3.22
N THR A 42 14.13 29.12 2.58
CA THR A 42 14.79 28.01 1.88
C THR A 42 15.44 27.04 2.87
N GLN A 43 15.83 25.86 2.39
CA GLN A 43 16.52 24.87 3.21
C GLN A 43 17.81 25.44 3.81
N GLU A 44 18.59 26.18 3.03
CA GLU A 44 19.87 26.76 3.46
C GLU A 44 19.68 27.81 4.57
N GLN A 45 18.64 28.64 4.48
CA GLN A 45 18.32 29.62 5.51
C GLN A 45 17.92 28.93 6.82
N VAL A 46 17.07 27.89 6.74
CA VAL A 46 16.64 27.10 7.89
C VAL A 46 17.81 26.34 8.52
N ASP A 47 18.70 25.78 7.70
CA ASP A 47 19.85 25.00 8.17
C ASP A 47 20.86 25.88 8.92
N LYS A 48 21.08 27.11 8.44
CA LYS A 48 21.87 28.12 9.15
C LYS A 48 21.26 28.45 10.51
N ILE A 49 19.96 28.72 10.56
CA ILE A 49 19.24 29.02 11.82
C ILE A 49 19.35 27.84 12.79
N PHE A 50 19.14 26.61 12.30
CA PHE A 50 19.21 25.39 13.09
C PHE A 50 20.61 25.16 13.68
N TYR A 51 21.66 25.40 12.91
CA TYR A 51 23.06 25.31 13.37
C TYR A 51 23.37 26.33 14.48
N GLU A 52 23.10 27.61 14.24
CA GLU A 52 23.41 28.68 15.20
C GLU A 52 22.63 28.51 16.52
N ALA A 53 21.36 28.11 16.41
CA ALA A 53 20.53 27.77 17.56
C ALA A 53 21.09 26.60 18.38
N ALA A 54 21.51 25.52 17.72
CA ALA A 54 22.10 24.35 18.38
C ALA A 54 23.44 24.69 19.05
N MET A 55 24.29 25.47 18.38
CA MET A 55 25.57 25.93 18.92
C MET A 55 25.39 26.77 20.19
N ALA A 56 24.45 27.73 20.16
CA ALA A 56 24.16 28.57 21.31
C ALA A 56 23.64 27.76 22.51
N ALA A 57 22.71 26.83 22.27
CA ALA A 57 22.22 25.92 23.31
C ALA A 57 23.36 25.08 23.90
N ASN A 58 24.28 24.58 23.06
CA ASN A 58 25.41 23.77 23.52
C ASN A 58 26.41 24.59 24.38
N HIS A 59 26.69 25.84 24.00
CA HIS A 59 27.53 26.73 24.81
C HIS A 59 26.92 27.04 26.18
N GLN A 60 25.59 27.06 26.29
CA GLN A 60 24.86 27.35 27.53
C GLN A 60 24.51 26.09 28.36
N ARG A 61 25.00 24.91 27.99
CA ARG A 61 24.67 23.64 28.67
C ARG A 61 24.94 23.64 30.18
N ILE A 62 26.02 24.30 30.64
CA ILE A 62 26.42 24.37 32.06
C ILE A 62 25.57 25.38 32.85
N PRO A 63 25.46 26.67 32.44
CA PRO A 63 24.60 27.62 33.14
C PRO A 63 23.15 27.13 33.27
N LEU A 64 22.58 26.57 32.18
CA LEU A 64 21.22 26.04 32.17
C LEU A 64 21.04 24.85 33.12
N ALA A 65 22.02 23.94 33.19
CA ALA A 65 21.99 22.81 34.11
C ALA A 65 22.01 23.26 35.58
N LYS A 66 22.86 24.24 35.92
CA LYS A 66 22.90 24.82 37.28
C LYS A 66 21.56 25.45 37.66
N MET A 67 21.02 26.28 36.77
CA MET A 67 19.72 26.93 36.98
C MET A 67 18.59 25.92 37.17
N ALA A 68 18.59 24.82 36.40
CA ALA A 68 17.59 23.77 36.55
C ALA A 68 17.67 23.06 37.91
N VAL A 69 18.88 22.72 38.40
CA VAL A 69 19.03 22.11 39.74
C VAL A 69 18.63 23.10 40.85
N GLU A 70 19.08 24.35 40.75
CA GLU A 70 18.77 25.40 41.72
C GLU A 70 17.26 25.68 41.83
N GLU A 71 16.57 25.79 40.69
CA GLU A 71 15.13 26.09 40.67
C GLU A 71 14.28 24.87 41.08
N THR A 72 14.61 23.68 40.57
CA THR A 72 13.76 22.49 40.78
C THR A 72 14.03 21.79 42.12
N GLY A 73 15.25 21.93 42.64
CA GLY A 73 15.79 21.15 43.75
C GLY A 73 16.02 19.67 43.41
N MET A 74 16.07 19.31 42.12
CA MET A 74 16.12 17.91 41.66
C MET A 74 17.30 17.65 40.72
N GLY A 75 17.87 16.44 40.84
CA GLY A 75 18.87 15.93 39.90
C GLY A 75 20.30 16.35 40.21
N VAL A 76 21.17 16.18 39.21
CA VAL A 76 22.62 16.40 39.31
C VAL A 76 23.06 17.33 38.18
N VAL A 77 23.86 18.35 38.51
CA VAL A 77 24.27 19.39 37.54
C VAL A 77 25.02 18.74 36.36
N GLU A 78 25.99 17.88 36.64
CA GLU A 78 26.81 17.20 35.65
C GLU A 78 25.98 16.34 34.68
N ASP A 79 24.96 15.65 35.19
CA ASP A 79 24.08 14.84 34.35
C ASP A 79 23.13 15.70 33.50
N LYS A 80 22.64 16.82 34.04
CA LYS A 80 21.87 17.79 33.26
C LYS A 80 22.70 18.50 32.20
N VAL A 81 24.01 18.68 32.43
CA VAL A 81 24.94 19.14 31.39
C VAL A 81 24.95 18.17 30.21
N ILE A 82 25.05 16.87 30.47
CA ILE A 82 25.01 15.83 29.42
C ILE A 82 23.66 15.89 28.68
N LYS A 83 22.55 16.02 29.39
CA LYS A 83 21.21 16.13 28.76
C LYS A 83 21.04 17.35 27.87
N ASN A 84 21.52 18.52 28.31
CA ASN A 84 21.49 19.74 27.51
C ASN A 84 22.42 19.62 26.29
N HIS A 85 23.61 19.03 26.47
CA HIS A 85 24.54 18.77 25.39
C HIS A 85 23.92 17.84 24.34
N TYR A 86 23.35 16.73 24.79
CA TYR A 86 22.65 15.76 23.96
C TYR A 86 21.51 16.41 23.14
N ALA A 87 20.65 17.18 23.81
CA ALA A 87 19.54 17.88 23.16
C ALA A 87 19.97 18.87 22.08
N ALA A 88 21.18 19.43 22.17
CA ALA A 88 21.73 20.31 21.15
C ALA A 88 22.48 19.53 20.05
N GLU A 89 23.49 18.75 20.43
CA GLU A 89 24.46 18.15 19.51
C GLU A 89 23.90 16.94 18.75
N TYR A 90 23.27 15.99 19.44
CA TYR A 90 22.76 14.77 18.80
C TYR A 90 21.56 15.08 17.92
N ILE A 91 20.68 15.97 18.38
CA ILE A 91 19.52 16.44 17.60
C ILE A 91 19.97 17.18 16.33
N TYR A 92 20.97 18.07 16.44
CA TYR A 92 21.54 18.73 15.28
C TYR A 92 22.16 17.72 14.31
N ASN A 93 23.01 16.82 14.80
CA ASN A 93 23.71 15.86 13.94
C ASN A 93 22.75 14.93 13.20
N LYS A 94 21.66 14.50 13.86
CA LYS A 94 20.64 13.67 13.24
C LYS A 94 19.90 14.39 12.11
N TYR A 95 19.47 15.63 12.36
CA TYR A 95 18.49 16.30 11.50
C TYR A 95 19.08 17.37 10.57
N LYS A 96 20.38 17.71 10.67
CA LYS A 96 21.01 18.76 9.85
C LYS A 96 20.78 18.55 8.35
N ASN A 97 20.86 17.31 7.87
CA ASN A 97 20.71 16.97 6.46
C ASN A 97 19.28 16.53 6.07
N THR A 98 18.33 16.49 7.00
CA THR A 98 16.95 16.13 6.68
C THR A 98 16.32 17.23 5.84
N LYS A 99 15.79 16.88 4.66
CA LYS A 99 15.03 17.80 3.83
C LYS A 99 13.67 18.07 4.47
N THR A 100 13.40 19.33 4.79
CA THR A 100 12.18 19.81 5.46
C THR A 100 11.57 21.03 4.75
N CYS A 101 12.15 21.44 3.62
CA CYS A 101 11.75 22.60 2.84
C CYS A 101 11.40 22.21 1.40
N GLY A 102 10.17 22.51 0.97
CA GLY A 102 9.77 22.35 -0.42
C GLY A 102 9.77 20.89 -0.88
N VAL A 103 10.21 20.63 -2.11
CA VAL A 103 10.24 19.28 -2.68
C VAL A 103 11.29 18.43 -1.97
N ILE A 104 10.85 17.35 -1.36
CA ILE A 104 11.73 16.40 -0.63
C ILE A 104 11.98 15.11 -1.40
N GLU A 105 11.07 14.77 -2.31
CA GLU A 105 11.10 13.59 -3.16
C GLU A 105 10.43 13.94 -4.50
N GLU A 106 11.04 13.52 -5.60
CA GLU A 106 10.54 13.73 -6.95
C GLU A 106 10.87 12.51 -7.80
N ASP A 107 9.83 11.93 -8.39
CA ASP A 107 9.91 10.87 -9.38
C ASP A 107 9.22 11.35 -10.65
N THR A 108 10.04 11.80 -11.60
CA THR A 108 9.57 12.38 -12.86
C THR A 108 8.92 11.33 -13.77
N ALA A 109 9.36 10.07 -13.69
CA ALA A 109 8.83 8.98 -14.49
C ALA A 109 7.35 8.72 -14.14
N PHE A 110 7.06 8.61 -12.83
CA PHE A 110 5.69 8.42 -12.35
C PHE A 110 4.90 9.72 -12.16
N GLY A 111 5.52 10.89 -12.36
CA GLY A 111 4.85 12.19 -12.18
C GLY A 111 4.47 12.47 -10.74
N TYR A 112 5.33 12.03 -9.81
CA TYR A 112 5.07 12.02 -8.38
C TYR A 112 6.03 12.96 -7.67
N LYS A 113 5.51 13.81 -6.78
CA LYS A 113 6.35 14.65 -5.91
C LYS A 113 5.80 14.68 -4.49
N ARG A 114 6.69 14.71 -3.50
CA ARG A 114 6.35 15.02 -2.10
C ARG A 114 6.94 16.36 -1.71
N ILE A 115 6.10 17.20 -1.14
CA ILE A 115 6.42 18.57 -0.74
C ILE A 115 6.20 18.71 0.76
N ALA A 116 7.24 19.10 1.47
CA ALA A 116 7.22 19.34 2.90
C ALA A 116 6.75 20.78 3.23
N GLU A 117 5.73 20.88 4.08
CA GLU A 117 5.21 22.14 4.62
C GLU A 117 5.15 22.13 6.15
N PRO A 118 5.43 23.26 6.82
CA PRO A 118 5.27 23.36 8.27
C PRO A 118 3.84 23.07 8.71
N VAL A 119 3.66 22.58 9.94
CA VAL A 119 2.34 22.42 10.56
C VAL A 119 1.75 23.74 11.06
N GLY A 120 2.58 24.74 11.38
CA GLY A 120 2.15 26.04 11.88
C GLY A 120 2.71 26.37 13.27
N LEU A 121 1.81 26.66 14.22
CA LEU A 121 2.12 26.98 15.60
C LEU A 121 2.00 25.75 16.50
N ILE A 122 3.09 25.42 17.18
CA ILE A 122 3.19 24.28 18.11
C ILE A 122 3.01 24.75 19.55
N ALA A 123 2.11 24.11 20.31
CA ALA A 123 2.09 24.21 21.77
C ALA A 123 2.98 23.14 22.39
N ALA A 124 3.98 23.53 23.19
CA ALA A 124 4.93 22.62 23.79
C ALA A 124 4.82 22.61 25.32
N VAL A 125 4.32 21.51 25.88
CA VAL A 125 4.29 21.30 27.34
C VAL A 125 5.62 20.71 27.80
N ILE A 126 6.24 21.29 28.83
CA ILE A 126 7.59 20.95 29.30
C ILE A 126 7.54 20.45 30.75
N PRO A 127 8.11 19.28 31.07
CA PRO A 127 8.08 18.71 32.41
C PRO A 127 9.16 19.32 33.32
N THR A 128 9.00 19.15 34.63
CA THR A 128 10.00 19.57 35.62
C THR A 128 11.25 18.68 35.68
N THR A 129 11.21 17.47 35.13
CA THR A 129 12.32 16.49 35.16
C THR A 129 13.42 16.85 34.15
N ASN A 130 13.01 17.29 32.96
CA ASN A 130 13.88 17.60 31.82
C ASN A 130 13.65 19.02 31.27
N PRO A 131 13.60 20.07 32.11
CA PRO A 131 13.03 21.36 31.71
C PRO A 131 13.83 22.03 30.58
N THR A 132 15.14 22.16 30.75
CA THR A 132 16.01 22.82 29.77
C THR A 132 16.24 21.97 28.53
N SER A 133 16.51 20.68 28.71
CA SER A 133 16.84 19.78 27.60
C SER A 133 15.64 19.53 26.69
N THR A 134 14.43 19.38 27.24
CA THR A 134 13.21 19.23 26.42
C THR A 134 12.84 20.54 25.72
N ALA A 135 13.07 21.70 26.34
CA ALA A 135 12.89 22.99 25.67
C ALA A 135 13.85 23.17 24.49
N ILE A 136 15.15 22.88 24.68
CA ILE A 136 16.16 22.90 23.60
C ILE A 136 15.74 21.96 22.47
N PHE A 137 15.46 20.69 22.80
CA PHE A 137 15.06 19.69 21.81
C PHE A 137 13.84 20.14 20.99
N LYS A 138 12.74 20.53 21.64
CA LYS A 138 11.48 20.88 20.95
C LYS A 138 11.63 22.14 20.10
N THR A 139 12.34 23.16 20.59
CA THR A 139 12.58 24.39 19.83
C THR A 139 13.47 24.15 18.63
N LEU A 140 14.53 23.34 18.75
CA LEU A 140 15.40 22.97 17.65
C LEU A 140 14.66 22.21 16.54
N ILE A 141 13.86 21.19 16.86
CA ILE A 141 13.10 20.45 15.84
C ILE A 141 11.97 21.29 15.22
N ALA A 142 11.36 22.22 15.98
CA ALA A 142 10.37 23.17 15.47
C ALA A 142 11.01 24.15 14.46
N LEU A 143 12.21 24.66 14.77
CA LEU A 143 12.95 25.52 13.85
C LEU A 143 13.32 24.79 12.56
N LYS A 144 13.87 23.57 12.64
CA LYS A 144 14.24 22.77 11.46
C LYS A 144 13.04 22.47 10.54
N THR A 145 11.82 22.52 11.08
CA THR A 145 10.57 22.27 10.35
C THR A 145 9.79 23.52 9.98
N ARG A 146 10.37 24.72 10.17
CA ARG A 146 9.75 26.03 9.86
C ARG A 146 8.49 26.36 10.66
N ASN A 147 8.38 25.82 11.88
CA ASN A 147 7.24 26.05 12.76
C ASN A 147 7.53 27.13 13.81
N ALA A 148 6.48 27.82 14.24
CA ALA A 148 6.50 28.59 15.47
C ALA A 148 6.24 27.65 16.66
N ILE A 149 6.76 27.99 17.83
CA ILE A 149 6.57 27.18 19.05
C ILE A 149 6.37 28.04 20.29
N ILE A 150 5.31 27.78 21.03
CA ILE A 150 5.01 28.41 22.31
C ILE A 150 5.11 27.39 23.45
N ILE A 151 5.90 27.71 24.47
CA ILE A 151 6.20 26.80 25.57
C ILE A 151 5.27 27.06 26.76
N SER A 152 4.65 26.00 27.27
CA SER A 152 4.00 25.96 28.59
C SER A 152 4.92 25.22 29.57
N PRO A 153 5.67 25.95 30.43
CA PRO A 153 6.60 25.33 31.37
C PRO A 153 5.88 24.84 32.63
N HIS A 154 6.42 23.79 33.26
CA HIS A 154 6.00 23.41 34.60
C HIS A 154 6.31 24.52 35.62
N PRO A 155 5.42 24.85 36.58
CA PRO A 155 5.61 25.95 37.52
C PRO A 155 6.90 25.89 38.36
N ARG A 156 7.37 24.68 38.70
CA ARG A 156 8.62 24.43 39.45
C ARG A 156 9.91 24.58 38.64
N ALA A 157 9.82 24.82 37.33
CA ALA A 157 10.97 24.85 36.43
C ALA A 157 10.83 25.95 35.36
N LYS A 158 10.02 26.98 35.64
CA LYS A 158 9.64 27.96 34.63
C LYS A 158 10.81 28.83 34.21
N ALA A 159 11.64 29.29 35.14
CA ALA A 159 12.72 30.22 34.87
C ALA A 159 13.82 29.55 34.04
N CYS A 160 14.24 28.32 34.38
CA CYS A 160 15.26 27.59 33.62
C CYS A 160 14.74 27.16 32.23
N THR A 161 13.47 26.77 32.12
CA THR A 161 12.85 26.44 30.82
C THR A 161 12.82 27.66 29.90
N ILE A 162 12.38 28.81 30.43
CA ILE A 162 12.33 30.09 29.70
C ILE A 162 13.74 30.53 29.29
N ALA A 163 14.73 30.41 30.17
CA ALA A 163 16.12 30.72 29.86
C ALA A 163 16.65 29.87 28.69
N ALA A 164 16.36 28.56 28.68
CA ALA A 164 16.75 27.67 27.58
C ALA A 164 16.10 28.07 26.24
N ALA A 165 14.78 28.35 26.25
CA ALA A 165 14.06 28.79 25.06
C ALA A 165 14.56 30.14 24.53
N ARG A 166 14.89 31.06 25.43
CA ARG A 166 15.44 32.38 25.10
C ARG A 166 16.80 32.30 24.43
N VAL A 167 17.70 31.45 24.92
CA VAL A 167 19.02 31.21 24.29
C VAL A 167 18.85 30.76 22.84
N VAL A 168 17.91 29.84 22.58
CA VAL A 168 17.61 29.35 21.24
C VAL A 168 17.01 30.44 20.36
N LEU A 169 16.02 31.19 20.88
CA LEU A 169 15.37 32.29 20.16
C LEU A 169 16.36 33.37 19.75
N GLU A 170 17.17 33.88 20.68
CA GLU A 170 18.12 34.97 20.41
C GLU A 170 19.14 34.58 19.33
N ALA A 171 19.64 33.34 19.38
CA ALA A 171 20.54 32.82 18.37
C ALA A 171 19.85 32.62 17.01
N ALA A 172 18.63 32.08 17.01
CA ALA A 172 17.85 31.89 15.79
C ALA A 172 17.54 33.22 15.09
N VAL A 173 17.09 34.24 15.84
CA VAL A 173 16.80 35.58 15.31
C VAL A 173 18.08 36.22 14.77
N LYS A 174 19.20 36.15 15.51
CA LYS A 174 20.50 36.62 15.02
C LYS A 174 20.95 35.93 13.73
N ALA A 175 20.58 34.66 13.55
CA ALA A 175 20.87 33.89 12.34
C ALA A 175 19.92 34.18 11.16
N GLY A 176 18.82 34.92 11.40
CA GLY A 176 17.87 35.38 10.39
C GLY A 176 16.42 34.91 10.59
N ALA A 177 16.11 34.17 11.67
CA ALA A 177 14.73 33.76 11.95
C ALA A 177 13.84 34.97 12.30
N PRO A 178 12.53 34.94 11.99
CA PRO A 178 11.62 36.00 12.40
C PRO A 178 11.55 36.18 13.91
N GLU A 179 11.46 37.43 14.36
CA GLU A 179 11.19 37.74 15.76
C GLU A 179 9.86 37.10 16.21
N GLY A 180 9.85 36.57 17.44
CA GLY A 180 8.66 35.91 18.00
C GLY A 180 8.39 34.50 17.45
N ILE A 181 9.30 33.87 16.71
CA ILE A 181 9.13 32.48 16.26
C ILE A 181 9.08 31.47 17.42
N ILE A 182 9.72 31.81 18.55
CA ILE A 182 9.65 31.08 19.82
C ILE A 182 9.09 32.02 20.88
N SER A 183 8.20 31.52 21.74
CA SER A 183 7.66 32.25 22.91
C SER A 183 7.35 31.27 24.05
N TRP A 184 6.93 31.78 25.20
CA TRP A 184 6.61 30.98 26.39
C TRP A 184 5.56 31.68 27.26
N ILE A 185 4.92 30.93 28.15
CA ILE A 185 4.06 31.45 29.22
C ILE A 185 4.93 31.78 30.44
N ASP A 186 4.95 33.05 30.88
CA ASP A 186 5.79 33.52 31.98
C ASP A 186 5.24 33.11 33.36
N VAL A 187 3.91 33.12 33.52
CA VAL A 187 3.22 32.72 34.75
C VAL A 187 2.29 31.53 34.44
N PRO A 188 2.79 30.28 34.47
CA PRO A 188 2.01 29.13 34.01
C PRO A 188 0.81 28.84 34.93
N SER A 189 -0.35 28.62 34.31
CA SER A 189 -1.57 28.15 34.96
C SER A 189 -2.23 27.05 34.12
N LEU A 190 -3.15 26.29 34.73
CA LEU A 190 -3.93 25.28 34.00
C LEU A 190 -4.80 25.91 32.91
N GLU A 191 -5.38 27.09 33.19
CA GLU A 191 -6.17 27.85 32.23
C GLU A 191 -5.36 28.20 30.98
N LEU A 192 -4.17 28.80 31.16
CA LEU A 192 -3.28 29.16 30.05
C LEU A 192 -2.78 27.92 29.29
N THR A 193 -2.51 26.82 30.00
CA THR A 193 -2.06 25.58 29.37
C THR A 193 -3.16 24.96 28.51
N ASN A 194 -4.40 24.96 29.00
CA ASN A 194 -5.55 24.49 28.22
C ASN A 194 -5.81 25.38 27.01
N GLU A 195 -5.70 26.70 27.19
CA GLU A 195 -5.95 27.64 26.10
C GLU A 195 -4.86 27.56 25.01
N VAL A 196 -3.58 27.50 25.38
CA VAL A 196 -2.49 27.38 24.39
C VAL A 196 -2.61 26.08 23.60
N MET A 197 -3.02 24.98 24.24
CA MET A 197 -3.29 23.71 23.57
C MET A 197 -4.42 23.86 22.54
N ARG A 198 -5.57 24.42 22.95
CA ARG A 198 -6.74 24.63 22.08
C ARG A 198 -6.47 25.61 20.94
N GLY A 199 -5.64 26.62 21.16
CA GLY A 199 -5.33 27.67 20.17
C GLY A 199 -4.20 27.31 19.18
N SER A 200 -3.48 26.22 19.40
CA SER A 200 -2.36 25.77 18.55
C SER A 200 -2.81 24.90 17.37
N ASP A 201 -1.88 24.61 16.45
CA ASP A 201 -2.14 23.71 15.31
C ASP A 201 -1.76 22.26 15.65
N VAL A 202 -0.68 22.08 16.42
CA VAL A 202 -0.23 20.77 16.94
C VAL A 202 0.29 20.93 18.37
N ILE A 203 0.05 19.94 19.22
CA ILE A 203 0.54 19.91 20.59
C ILE A 203 1.68 18.90 20.73
N LEU A 204 2.82 19.33 21.26
CA LEU A 204 3.88 18.45 21.77
C LEU A 204 3.77 18.34 23.30
N ALA A 205 3.12 17.30 23.79
CA ALA A 205 2.87 17.13 25.22
C ALA A 205 3.88 16.17 25.86
N THR A 206 4.78 16.71 26.69
CA THR A 206 5.69 15.90 27.52
C THR A 206 5.36 16.16 28.98
N GLY A 207 4.72 15.19 29.62
CA GLY A 207 4.25 15.29 31.00
C GLY A 207 3.62 13.98 31.47
N GLY A 208 3.07 13.98 32.69
CA GLY A 208 2.39 12.81 33.22
C GLY A 208 1.09 12.47 32.49
N PRO A 209 0.46 11.31 32.80
CA PRO A 209 -0.73 10.80 32.11
C PRO A 209 -1.85 11.83 31.93
N GLY A 210 -2.19 12.57 32.99
CA GLY A 210 -3.27 13.57 32.93
C GLY A 210 -3.02 14.70 31.92
N MET A 211 -1.76 15.12 31.73
CA MET A 211 -1.41 16.14 30.75
C MET A 211 -1.54 15.62 29.31
N VAL A 212 -1.16 14.37 29.10
CA VAL A 212 -1.25 13.71 27.79
C VAL A 212 -2.71 13.51 27.42
N THR A 213 -3.54 13.03 28.35
CA THR A 213 -4.99 12.97 28.17
C THR A 213 -5.56 14.34 27.81
N ALA A 214 -5.20 15.39 28.55
CA ALA A 214 -5.66 16.76 28.25
C ALA A 214 -5.25 17.24 26.85
N ALA A 215 -4.03 16.92 26.41
CA ALA A 215 -3.56 17.26 25.07
C ALA A 215 -4.38 16.56 23.97
N TYR A 216 -4.65 15.27 24.09
CA TYR A 216 -5.49 14.54 23.13
C TYR A 216 -6.98 14.92 23.23
N SER A 217 -7.45 15.42 24.37
CA SER A 217 -8.81 15.93 24.56
C SER A 217 -8.98 17.42 24.21
N SER A 218 -7.93 18.09 23.74
CA SER A 218 -7.96 19.53 23.43
C SER A 218 -8.75 19.88 22.16
N GLY A 219 -9.05 18.90 21.31
CA GLY A 219 -9.60 19.12 19.96
C GLY A 219 -8.54 19.41 18.89
N LYS A 220 -7.24 19.37 19.25
CA LYS A 220 -6.11 19.53 18.32
C LYS A 220 -5.30 18.23 18.19
N PRO A 221 -4.65 18.00 17.04
CA PRO A 221 -3.66 16.92 16.91
C PRO A 221 -2.58 17.05 17.98
N ALA A 222 -2.33 15.96 18.71
CA ALA A 222 -1.33 15.91 19.76
C ALA A 222 -0.32 14.80 19.48
N VAL A 223 0.93 15.08 19.82
CA VAL A 223 2.02 14.13 19.97
C VAL A 223 2.37 14.10 21.46
N GLY A 224 1.75 13.14 22.15
CA GLY A 224 1.97 12.89 23.57
C GLY A 224 3.02 11.81 23.83
N VAL A 225 3.32 11.64 25.10
CA VAL A 225 4.17 10.56 25.64
C VAL A 225 3.41 9.80 26.73
N GLY A 226 4.04 8.85 27.41
CA GLY A 226 3.48 8.14 28.54
C GLY A 226 4.49 8.00 29.69
N PRO A 227 4.04 7.51 30.86
CA PRO A 227 4.94 7.16 31.97
C PRO A 227 5.79 5.93 31.63
N GLY A 228 6.94 5.78 32.31
CA GLY A 228 7.85 4.65 32.09
C GLY A 228 8.04 3.79 33.35
N ASN A 229 7.55 2.55 33.31
CA ASN A 229 7.84 1.53 34.32
C ASN A 229 8.80 0.45 33.79
N THR A 230 9.97 0.86 33.32
CA THR A 230 10.90 -0.01 32.56
C THR A 230 11.42 -1.19 33.39
N PRO A 231 11.06 -2.46 33.05
CA PRO A 231 11.69 -3.64 33.64
C PRO A 231 12.98 -4.00 32.89
N ALA A 232 13.96 -4.51 33.62
CA ALA A 232 15.18 -5.09 33.05
C ALA A 232 15.35 -6.56 33.46
N ILE A 233 15.25 -7.47 32.48
CA ILE A 233 15.53 -8.88 32.70
C ILE A 233 17.04 -9.13 32.59
N ILE A 234 17.61 -9.84 33.57
CA ILE A 234 19.00 -10.34 33.51
C ILE A 234 18.93 -11.86 33.39
N ASP A 235 19.22 -12.35 32.19
CA ASP A 235 19.30 -13.77 31.85
C ASP A 235 20.54 -14.44 32.46
N ASP A 236 20.52 -15.77 32.59
CA ASP A 236 21.67 -16.53 33.12
C ASP A 236 22.87 -16.56 32.17
N SER A 237 22.68 -16.26 30.89
CA SER A 237 23.76 -16.08 29.90
C SER A 237 24.34 -14.66 29.85
N ALA A 238 23.76 -13.70 30.57
CA ALA A 238 24.15 -12.29 30.48
C ALA A 238 25.58 -12.04 31.02
N ASP A 239 26.26 -11.03 30.47
CA ASP A 239 27.42 -10.43 31.13
C ASP A 239 26.93 -9.64 32.36
N ILE A 240 27.03 -10.26 33.54
CA ILE A 240 26.56 -9.71 34.81
C ILE A 240 27.28 -8.40 35.16
N LEU A 241 28.58 -8.33 34.89
CA LEU A 241 29.38 -7.15 35.19
C LEU A 241 28.89 -5.96 34.36
N MET A 242 28.73 -6.16 33.05
CA MET A 242 28.17 -5.14 32.16
C MET A 242 26.73 -4.78 32.58
N ALA A 243 25.85 -5.77 32.75
CA ALA A 243 24.44 -5.55 33.06
C ALA A 243 24.25 -4.71 34.33
N VAL A 244 24.92 -5.06 35.43
CA VAL A 244 24.84 -4.33 36.69
C VAL A 244 25.39 -2.90 36.55
N ASN A 245 26.53 -2.71 35.89
CA ASN A 245 27.08 -1.37 35.70
C ASN A 245 26.20 -0.51 34.78
N SER A 246 25.59 -1.09 33.74
CA SER A 246 24.63 -0.39 32.86
C SER A 246 23.39 0.05 33.63
N ILE A 247 22.78 -0.84 34.43
CA ILE A 247 21.61 -0.50 35.25
C ILE A 247 21.96 0.60 36.26
N ILE A 248 23.12 0.51 36.93
CA ILE A 248 23.56 1.57 37.85
C ILE A 248 23.76 2.88 37.09
N HIS A 249 24.48 2.86 35.98
CA HIS A 249 24.74 4.04 35.15
C HIS A 249 23.45 4.71 34.69
N SER A 250 22.47 3.93 34.25
CA SER A 250 21.15 4.40 33.85
C SER A 250 20.35 4.99 35.01
N LYS A 251 20.34 4.30 36.16
CA LYS A 251 19.49 4.65 37.30
C LYS A 251 20.01 5.83 38.11
N THR A 252 21.32 5.99 38.19
CA THR A 252 21.93 7.13 38.88
C THR A 252 21.97 8.38 38.01
N PHE A 253 21.84 8.24 36.68
CA PHE A 253 21.88 9.37 35.77
C PHE A 253 20.72 10.33 36.02
N ASP A 254 21.07 11.55 36.41
CA ASP A 254 20.17 12.60 36.90
C ASP A 254 19.23 12.08 38.00
N ASN A 255 19.76 11.23 38.88
CA ASN A 255 19.04 10.53 39.95
C ASN A 255 17.78 9.78 39.46
N GLY A 256 17.83 9.18 38.27
CA GLY A 256 16.77 8.32 37.76
C GLY A 256 15.55 9.07 37.25
N MET A 257 15.68 10.37 36.94
CA MET A 257 14.57 11.20 36.42
C MET A 257 14.28 11.03 34.93
N ILE A 258 15.12 10.30 34.19
CA ILE A 258 14.77 9.92 32.82
C ILE A 258 13.65 8.88 32.88
N CYS A 259 12.55 9.12 32.16
CA CYS A 259 11.37 8.25 32.15
C CYS A 259 11.68 6.81 31.69
N ALA A 260 12.68 6.64 30.81
CA ALA A 260 13.12 5.31 30.38
C ALA A 260 13.91 4.55 31.45
N SER A 261 14.39 5.19 32.54
CA SER A 261 15.25 4.56 33.55
C SER A 261 14.63 3.30 34.14
N GLU A 262 15.45 2.28 34.42
CA GLU A 262 14.99 1.02 34.99
C GLU A 262 14.28 1.27 36.32
N GLN A 263 13.08 0.73 36.46
CA GLN A 263 12.31 0.79 37.70
C GLN A 263 12.38 -0.53 38.46
N SER A 264 12.67 -1.61 37.75
CA SER A 264 12.82 -2.95 38.30
C SER A 264 13.87 -3.75 37.56
N VAL A 265 14.51 -4.68 38.27
CA VAL A 265 15.36 -5.72 37.70
C VAL A 265 14.75 -7.08 38.04
N ILE A 266 14.68 -7.97 37.05
CA ILE A 266 14.14 -9.32 37.19
C ILE A 266 15.27 -10.27 36.86
N VAL A 267 15.76 -10.98 37.87
CA VAL A 267 17.01 -11.74 37.77
C VAL A 267 16.71 -13.21 37.89
N LEU A 268 17.25 -14.02 36.97
CA LEU A 268 17.09 -15.46 37.01
C LEU A 268 17.77 -16.07 38.23
N ASP A 269 17.14 -17.10 38.78
CA ASP A 269 17.54 -17.77 40.02
C ASP A 269 19.04 -18.12 40.07
N ARG A 270 19.54 -18.66 38.96
CA ARG A 270 20.90 -19.16 38.80
C ARG A 270 21.97 -18.09 39.01
N VAL A 271 21.69 -16.84 38.62
CA VAL A 271 22.64 -15.71 38.69
C VAL A 271 22.25 -14.68 39.76
N TYR A 272 21.13 -14.87 40.46
CA TYR A 272 20.59 -13.93 41.45
C TYR A 272 21.61 -13.51 42.52
N ARG A 273 22.35 -14.48 43.08
CA ARG A 273 23.35 -14.22 44.14
C ARG A 273 24.54 -13.42 43.61
N GLU A 274 24.99 -13.71 42.40
CA GLU A 274 26.12 -13.02 41.77
C GLU A 274 25.76 -11.58 41.42
N VAL A 275 24.60 -11.37 40.80
CA VAL A 275 24.06 -10.04 40.50
C VAL A 275 23.90 -9.21 41.78
N LYS A 276 23.32 -9.78 42.84
CA LYS A 276 23.18 -9.12 44.15
C LYS A 276 24.54 -8.73 44.75
N ALA A 277 25.52 -9.63 44.67
CA ALA A 277 26.87 -9.35 45.16
C ALA A 277 27.55 -8.22 44.37
N GLU A 278 27.40 -8.19 43.04
CA GLU A 278 27.96 -7.14 42.20
C GLU A 278 27.28 -5.79 42.46
N PHE A 279 25.95 -5.71 42.62
CA PHE A 279 25.27 -4.48 43.05
C PHE A 279 25.82 -3.94 44.38
N LYS A 280 25.97 -4.80 45.40
CA LYS A 280 26.55 -4.41 46.69
C LYS A 280 27.97 -3.86 46.55
N LYS A 281 28.80 -4.57 45.78
CA LYS A 281 30.19 -4.16 45.49
C LYS A 281 30.26 -2.78 44.83
N ARG A 282 29.25 -2.43 44.03
CA ARG A 282 29.14 -1.15 43.31
C ARG A 282 28.40 -0.05 44.09
N LYS A 283 28.24 -0.21 45.41
CA LYS A 283 27.63 0.77 46.34
C LYS A 283 26.12 0.93 46.16
N CYS A 284 25.41 -0.16 45.86
CA CYS A 284 23.95 -0.22 45.99
C CYS A 284 23.58 -0.86 47.33
N TYR A 285 22.65 -0.22 48.05
CA TYR A 285 22.24 -0.64 49.39
C TYR A 285 21.00 -1.53 49.30
N PHE A 286 21.08 -2.74 49.85
CA PHE A 286 19.94 -3.67 49.92
C PHE A 286 19.21 -3.47 51.23
N LEU A 287 17.93 -3.13 51.14
CA LEU A 287 17.07 -2.85 52.28
C LEU A 287 16.69 -4.15 53.00
N ASN A 288 16.71 -4.14 54.33
CA ASN A 288 16.10 -5.19 55.14
C ASN A 288 14.56 -5.02 55.19
N LYS A 289 13.87 -5.97 55.81
CA LYS A 289 12.39 -5.98 55.86
C LYS A 289 11.79 -4.70 56.47
N GLU A 290 12.33 -4.23 57.59
CA GLU A 290 11.85 -3.02 58.27
C GLU A 290 12.13 -1.75 57.44
N GLU A 291 13.32 -1.67 56.85
CA GLU A 291 13.70 -0.57 55.96
C GLU A 291 12.82 -0.52 54.70
N MET A 292 12.48 -1.68 54.13
CA MET A 292 11.56 -1.75 52.98
C MET A 292 10.17 -1.23 53.35
N ASP A 293 9.62 -1.61 54.50
CA ASP A 293 8.30 -1.16 54.94
C ASP A 293 8.25 0.35 55.18
N LYS A 294 9.32 0.92 55.76
CA LYS A 294 9.50 2.38 55.87
C LYS A 294 9.56 3.06 54.51
N LEU A 295 10.26 2.47 53.54
CA LEU A 295 10.37 3.05 52.21
C LEU A 295 9.05 2.95 51.42
N ARG A 296 8.30 1.84 51.53
CA ARG A 296 6.96 1.69 50.91
C ARG A 296 6.03 2.85 51.26
N ALA A 297 6.06 3.28 52.52
CA ALA A 297 5.19 4.36 53.02
C ALA A 297 5.47 5.73 52.40
N ILE A 298 6.62 5.92 51.72
CA ILE A 298 6.98 7.22 51.12
C ILE A 298 7.10 7.21 49.60
N ILE A 299 7.08 6.03 48.94
CA ILE A 299 7.19 5.94 47.47
C ILE A 299 5.96 6.56 46.79
N LEU A 300 4.78 6.17 47.25
CA LEU A 300 3.50 6.67 46.77
C LEU A 300 2.85 7.59 47.80
N THR A 301 2.07 8.54 47.29
CA THR A 301 1.13 9.34 48.07
C THR A 301 -0.13 8.54 48.38
N GLU A 302 -0.97 9.04 49.29
CA GLU A 302 -2.31 8.44 49.56
C GLU A 302 -3.18 8.34 48.31
N ALA A 303 -2.98 9.22 47.33
CA ALA A 303 -3.65 9.20 46.04
C ALA A 303 -3.09 8.15 45.05
N GLY A 304 -2.13 7.33 45.47
CA GLY A 304 -1.50 6.31 44.62
C GLY A 304 -0.54 6.85 43.56
N THR A 305 -0.16 8.13 43.64
CA THR A 305 0.81 8.76 42.72
C THR A 305 2.18 8.88 43.34
N VAL A 306 3.24 8.89 42.53
CA VAL A 306 4.62 9.03 43.00
C VAL A 306 4.82 10.26 43.87
N ASN A 307 5.47 10.09 45.02
CA ASN A 307 5.76 11.19 45.92
C ASN A 307 6.78 12.15 45.31
N ALA A 308 6.36 13.36 44.97
CA ALA A 308 7.22 14.39 44.37
C ALA A 308 8.43 14.80 45.22
N LYS A 309 8.48 14.43 46.52
CA LYS A 309 9.63 14.67 47.41
C LYS A 309 10.79 13.70 47.16
N ILE A 310 10.56 12.52 46.58
CA ILE A 310 11.63 11.55 46.29
C ILE A 310 12.21 11.72 44.88
N VAL A 311 11.44 12.33 43.97
CA VAL A 311 11.80 12.49 42.55
C VAL A 311 13.12 13.25 42.42
N GLY A 312 14.09 12.65 41.73
CA GLY A 312 15.40 13.23 41.46
C GLY A 312 16.27 13.49 42.69
N GLN A 313 15.91 12.98 43.86
CA GLN A 313 16.73 13.06 45.07
C GLN A 313 17.77 11.94 45.11
N PRO A 314 18.96 12.17 45.68
CA PRO A 314 19.95 11.11 45.85
C PRO A 314 19.50 10.09 46.89
N ALA A 315 19.98 8.84 46.76
CA ALA A 315 19.57 7.71 47.60
C ALA A 315 19.67 7.99 49.13
N PRO A 316 20.74 8.62 49.67
CA PRO A 316 20.81 8.93 51.10
C PRO A 316 19.74 9.93 51.59
N VAL A 317 19.31 10.87 50.73
CA VAL A 317 18.24 11.82 51.07
C VAL A 317 16.90 11.09 51.14
N ILE A 318 16.64 10.17 50.22
CA ILE A 318 15.43 9.35 50.21
C ILE A 318 15.39 8.43 51.45
N ALA A 319 16.51 7.79 51.78
CA ALA A 319 16.62 6.97 52.98
C ALA A 319 16.30 7.79 54.25
N LYS A 320 16.88 8.99 54.36
CA LYS A 320 16.60 9.90 55.47
C LYS A 320 15.12 10.31 55.55
N LEU A 321 14.47 10.56 54.41
CA LEU A 321 13.03 10.85 54.35
C LEU A 321 12.18 9.68 54.87
N ALA A 322 12.63 8.44 54.67
CA ALA A 322 11.99 7.23 55.19
C ALA A 322 12.38 6.90 56.65
N GLY A 323 13.27 7.69 57.27
CA GLY A 323 13.80 7.38 58.60
C GLY A 323 14.78 6.19 58.62
N ILE A 324 15.56 6.02 57.54
CA ILE A 324 16.59 5.00 57.36
C ILE A 324 17.96 5.67 57.28
N GLU A 325 18.95 5.13 57.98
CA GLU A 325 20.34 5.58 57.87
C GLU A 325 21.12 4.70 56.89
N VAL A 326 21.71 5.32 55.87
CA VAL A 326 22.59 4.65 54.90
C VAL A 326 23.87 5.45 54.71
N PRO A 327 25.00 4.82 54.30
CA PRO A 327 26.22 5.55 53.99
C PRO A 327 26.01 6.60 52.89
N ALA A 328 26.69 7.75 53.03
CA ALA A 328 26.50 8.90 52.15
C ALA A 328 26.93 8.67 50.69
N ASP A 329 27.75 7.64 50.44
CA ASP A 329 28.23 7.24 49.11
C ASP A 329 27.34 6.19 48.41
N MET A 330 26.20 5.81 49.01
CA MET A 330 25.27 4.86 48.42
C MET A 330 24.57 5.45 47.19
N LYS A 331 24.55 4.68 46.11
CA LYS A 331 24.04 5.10 44.80
C LYS A 331 22.56 4.82 44.59
N ILE A 332 22.11 3.64 45.01
CA ILE A 332 20.75 3.12 44.75
C ILE A 332 20.27 2.37 45.99
N LEU A 333 19.00 2.56 46.35
CA LEU A 333 18.29 1.74 47.33
C LEU A 333 17.57 0.59 46.61
N ILE A 334 17.90 -0.65 46.93
CA ILE A 334 17.32 -1.86 46.31
C ILE A 334 16.42 -2.57 47.30
N GLY A 335 15.14 -2.71 46.94
CA GLY A 335 14.17 -3.54 47.66
C GLY A 335 14.00 -4.90 46.97
N GLU A 336 14.22 -5.98 47.72
CA GLU A 336 13.93 -7.34 47.24
C GLU A 336 12.44 -7.63 47.45
N VAL A 337 11.68 -7.71 46.36
CA VAL A 337 10.21 -7.83 46.38
C VAL A 337 9.73 -9.00 45.51
N GLU A 338 8.58 -9.55 45.86
CA GLU A 338 7.98 -10.70 45.17
C GLU A 338 6.74 -10.32 44.35
N SER A 339 5.91 -9.41 44.86
CA SER A 339 4.67 -8.99 44.22
C SER A 339 4.94 -7.99 43.10
N VAL A 340 4.45 -8.28 41.90
CA VAL A 340 4.41 -7.36 40.75
C VAL A 340 3.06 -6.64 40.63
N ASP A 341 2.16 -6.84 41.60
CA ASP A 341 0.85 -6.20 41.61
C ASP A 341 0.97 -4.70 41.86
N ILE A 342 0.02 -3.93 41.31
CA ILE A 342 -0.04 -2.48 41.47
C ILE A 342 -0.19 -2.03 42.93
N SER A 343 -0.60 -2.90 43.85
CA SER A 343 -0.59 -2.61 45.29
C SER A 343 0.81 -2.52 45.91
N GLU A 344 1.86 -3.06 45.27
CA GLU A 344 3.24 -2.98 45.75
C GLU A 344 3.89 -1.67 45.29
N PRO A 345 4.22 -0.71 46.19
CA PRO A 345 4.80 0.57 45.80
C PRO A 345 6.11 0.45 45.01
N PHE A 346 6.91 -0.60 45.27
CA PHE A 346 8.15 -0.84 44.52
C PHE A 346 7.89 -1.21 43.04
N ALA A 347 6.69 -1.67 42.68
CA ALA A 347 6.32 -2.04 41.32
C ALA A 347 6.02 -0.84 40.41
N HIS A 348 5.89 0.38 40.95
CA HIS A 348 5.55 1.58 40.18
C HIS A 348 6.75 2.28 39.54
N GLU A 349 6.48 3.25 38.66
CA GLU A 349 7.45 4.27 38.28
C GLU A 349 7.86 5.09 39.53
N LYS A 350 9.16 5.34 39.73
CA LYS A 350 9.67 6.00 40.96
C LYS A 350 10.47 7.27 40.71
N LEU A 351 10.95 7.48 39.48
CA LEU A 351 11.77 8.63 39.03
C LEU A 351 12.86 9.10 40.02
N SER A 352 13.47 8.13 40.69
CA SER A 352 14.42 8.29 41.79
C SER A 352 15.35 7.08 41.83
N PRO A 353 16.51 7.12 42.51
CA PRO A 353 17.44 5.99 42.63
C PRO A 353 16.95 4.91 43.62
N VAL A 354 15.70 4.49 43.46
CA VAL A 354 15.07 3.34 44.13
C VAL A 354 14.76 2.28 43.08
N LEU A 355 15.17 1.04 43.32
CA LEU A 355 15.06 -0.06 42.36
C LEU A 355 14.43 -1.29 43.02
N ALA A 356 13.44 -1.88 42.36
CA ALA A 356 12.89 -3.17 42.77
C ALA A 356 13.74 -4.30 42.20
N MET A 357 14.06 -5.33 42.99
CA MET A 357 14.75 -6.53 42.52
C MET A 357 13.89 -7.77 42.74
N TYR A 358 13.44 -8.36 41.64
CA TYR A 358 12.62 -9.58 41.60
C TYR A 358 13.49 -10.80 41.29
N ARG A 359 13.16 -11.92 41.92
CA ARG A 359 13.73 -13.23 41.61
C ARG A 359 12.78 -13.98 40.68
N ALA A 360 13.28 -14.50 39.56
CA ALA A 360 12.53 -15.33 38.64
C ALA A 360 13.08 -16.75 38.61
N LYS A 361 12.19 -17.74 38.57
CA LYS A 361 12.56 -19.16 38.57
C LYS A 361 13.25 -19.56 37.27
N ASP A 362 12.73 -19.05 36.17
CA ASP A 362 13.21 -19.28 34.81
C ASP A 362 12.89 -18.04 33.95
N PHE A 363 13.26 -18.10 32.67
CA PHE A 363 13.07 -17.00 31.73
C PHE A 363 11.59 -16.68 31.48
N ASP A 364 10.71 -17.66 31.56
CA ASP A 364 9.28 -17.48 31.29
C ASP A 364 8.60 -16.72 32.43
N ASP A 365 8.94 -17.10 33.65
CA ASP A 365 8.55 -16.40 34.86
C ASP A 365 9.11 -14.96 34.88
N ALA A 366 10.32 -14.73 34.34
CA ALA A 366 10.87 -13.40 34.21
C ALA A 366 10.09 -12.53 33.21
N VAL A 367 9.76 -13.09 32.05
CA VAL A 367 8.94 -12.42 31.02
C VAL A 367 7.54 -12.11 31.55
N ALA A 368 6.89 -13.04 32.24
CA ALA A 368 5.56 -12.83 32.82
C ALA A 368 5.55 -11.68 33.85
N LYS A 369 6.58 -11.60 34.71
CA LYS A 369 6.74 -10.48 35.65
C LYS A 369 6.95 -9.16 34.91
N ALA A 370 7.83 -9.14 33.90
CA ALA A 370 8.10 -7.94 33.11
C ALA A 370 6.83 -7.43 32.40
N GLU A 371 6.05 -8.35 31.82
CA GLU A 371 4.81 -8.03 31.11
C GLU A 371 3.80 -7.39 32.06
N ARG A 372 3.65 -7.95 33.27
CA ARG A 372 2.74 -7.41 34.28
C ARG A 372 3.14 -6.00 34.72
N LEU A 373 4.43 -5.78 35.00
CA LEU A 373 4.95 -4.47 35.40
C LEU A 373 4.76 -3.41 34.30
N VAL A 374 4.97 -3.79 33.05
CA VAL A 374 4.69 -2.93 31.89
C VAL A 374 3.18 -2.63 31.81
N ALA A 375 2.33 -3.63 32.00
CA ALA A 375 0.88 -3.46 31.89
C ALA A 375 0.30 -2.49 32.92
N ASP A 376 0.82 -2.50 34.14
CA ASP A 376 0.27 -1.71 35.25
C ASP A 376 0.79 -0.25 35.28
N GLY A 377 1.85 0.10 34.53
CA GLY A 377 2.40 1.47 34.60
C GLY A 377 3.43 1.89 33.55
N GLY A 378 3.71 1.06 32.54
CA GLY A 378 4.77 1.31 31.54
C GLY A 378 4.39 0.99 30.10
N TYR A 379 3.11 0.79 29.81
CA TYR A 379 2.66 0.34 28.51
C TYR A 379 3.17 1.26 27.39
N GLY A 380 3.81 0.63 26.41
CA GLY A 380 4.37 1.31 25.25
C GLY A 380 5.69 2.03 25.48
N HIS A 381 6.17 2.20 26.71
CA HIS A 381 7.37 2.99 26.96
C HIS A 381 8.66 2.25 26.62
N THR A 382 9.25 1.48 27.55
CA THR A 382 10.56 0.84 27.36
C THR A 382 10.66 -0.45 28.17
N SER A 383 11.35 -1.47 27.64
CA SER A 383 11.77 -2.68 28.36
C SER A 383 13.23 -3.01 28.03
N VAL A 384 13.91 -3.75 28.90
CA VAL A 384 15.33 -4.10 28.76
C VAL A 384 15.56 -5.59 28.95
N LEU A 385 16.42 -6.16 28.11
CA LEU A 385 16.91 -7.52 28.23
C LEU A 385 18.45 -7.54 28.20
N TYR A 386 19.05 -8.09 29.24
CA TYR A 386 20.47 -8.45 29.24
C TYR A 386 20.61 -9.96 28.97
N VAL A 387 21.27 -10.32 27.87
CA VAL A 387 21.36 -11.70 27.35
C VAL A 387 22.56 -11.87 26.41
N ASN A 388 23.10 -13.07 26.26
CA ASN A 388 24.11 -13.35 25.24
C ASN A 388 23.48 -13.54 23.84
N THR A 389 23.49 -12.48 23.05
CA THR A 389 22.91 -12.43 21.70
C THR A 389 23.63 -13.28 20.65
N ALA A 390 24.84 -13.76 20.95
CA ALA A 390 25.62 -14.59 20.02
C ALA A 390 25.17 -16.06 19.99
N THR A 391 24.37 -16.49 20.98
CA THR A 391 23.92 -17.89 21.12
C THR A 391 22.51 -18.10 20.57
N GLU A 392 22.22 -19.31 20.09
CA GLU A 392 20.86 -19.65 19.62
C GLU A 392 19.82 -19.57 20.75
N ASP A 393 20.18 -20.00 21.97
CA ASP A 393 19.32 -19.83 23.15
C ASP A 393 19.04 -18.35 23.45
N GLY A 394 20.07 -17.49 23.43
CA GLY A 394 19.91 -16.06 23.65
C GLY A 394 19.06 -15.39 22.56
N LYS A 395 19.17 -15.81 21.30
CA LYS A 395 18.29 -15.36 20.21
C LYS A 395 16.83 -15.79 20.44
N ALA A 396 16.61 -17.03 20.87
CA ALA A 396 15.27 -17.54 21.18
C ALA A 396 14.63 -16.79 22.37
N LYS A 397 15.38 -16.55 23.44
CA LYS A 397 14.96 -15.75 24.60
C LYS A 397 14.66 -14.30 24.21
N MET A 398 15.49 -13.71 23.35
CA MET A 398 15.26 -12.37 22.81
C MET A 398 13.97 -12.31 21.98
N ALA A 399 13.71 -13.27 21.10
CA ALA A 399 12.47 -13.36 20.33
C ALA A 399 11.24 -13.51 21.24
N LYS A 400 11.34 -14.31 22.30
CA LYS A 400 10.27 -14.48 23.30
C LYS A 400 9.97 -13.19 24.06
N HIS A 401 11.00 -12.48 24.51
CA HIS A 401 10.85 -11.16 25.14
C HIS A 401 10.22 -10.14 24.19
N GLN A 402 10.67 -10.11 22.92
CA GLN A 402 10.13 -9.22 21.89
C GLN A 402 8.64 -9.47 21.61
N ALA A 403 8.21 -10.73 21.58
CA ALA A 403 6.81 -11.09 21.35
C ALA A 403 5.90 -10.70 22.54
N ALA A 404 6.41 -10.77 23.77
CA ALA A 404 5.63 -10.50 24.98
C ALA A 404 5.56 -9.01 25.36
N MET A 405 6.66 -8.26 25.22
CA MET A 405 6.73 -6.89 25.73
C MET A 405 5.96 -5.89 24.86
N LYS A 406 4.85 -5.38 25.39
CA LYS A 406 4.10 -4.25 24.80
C LYS A 406 4.79 -2.90 25.10
N THR A 407 6.00 -2.74 24.60
CA THR A 407 6.82 -1.52 24.72
C THR A 407 7.38 -1.13 23.36
N CYS A 408 7.37 0.15 23.00
CA CYS A 408 7.86 0.57 21.67
C CYS A 408 9.40 0.63 21.58
N ARG A 409 10.11 0.57 22.71
CA ARG A 409 11.57 0.41 22.76
C ARG A 409 11.92 -0.82 23.57
N ILE A 410 12.50 -1.81 22.92
CA ILE A 410 13.08 -3.00 23.56
C ILE A 410 14.59 -2.86 23.45
N LEU A 411 15.24 -2.65 24.58
CA LEU A 411 16.67 -2.39 24.66
C LEU A 411 17.40 -3.67 25.04
N VAL A 412 18.39 -4.05 24.26
CA VAL A 412 19.17 -5.27 24.51
C VAL A 412 20.58 -4.89 24.88
N ASN A 413 21.07 -5.36 26.04
CA ASN A 413 22.43 -5.10 26.54
C ASN A 413 22.83 -3.62 26.60
N THR A 414 21.89 -2.72 26.92
CA THR A 414 22.14 -1.28 26.99
C THR A 414 21.44 -0.66 28.21
N PRO A 415 22.04 0.37 28.83
CA PRO A 415 21.41 1.10 29.93
C PRO A 415 20.17 1.86 29.41
N SER A 416 19.04 1.79 30.10
CA SER A 416 17.78 2.23 29.51
C SER A 416 17.62 3.75 29.39
N SER A 417 18.15 4.53 30.33
CA SER A 417 18.09 6.00 30.28
C SER A 417 18.77 6.56 29.03
N GLN A 418 19.97 6.08 28.73
CA GLN A 418 20.76 6.51 27.57
C GLN A 418 20.35 5.76 26.29
N GLY A 419 20.00 4.48 26.40
CA GLY A 419 19.54 3.67 25.28
C GLY A 419 18.19 4.15 24.74
N GLY A 420 17.22 4.44 25.61
CA GLY A 420 15.86 4.81 25.22
C GLY A 420 15.76 6.16 24.51
N ILE A 421 16.64 7.11 24.86
CA ILE A 421 16.69 8.42 24.20
C ILE A 421 17.28 8.35 22.80
N GLY A 422 18.05 7.30 22.45
CA GLY A 422 18.56 7.04 21.09
C GLY A 422 19.99 7.50 20.82
N ASP A 423 20.57 7.02 19.71
CA ASP A 423 21.83 7.42 19.08
C ASP A 423 23.14 7.34 19.90
N LEU A 424 23.08 6.96 21.18
CA LEU A 424 24.26 6.76 22.04
C LEU A 424 24.82 5.34 21.99
N TYR A 425 23.93 4.35 22.15
CA TYR A 425 24.27 2.92 22.11
C TYR A 425 23.78 2.24 20.83
N ASN A 426 22.79 2.83 20.15
CA ASN A 426 22.25 2.35 18.89
C ASN A 426 22.01 3.51 17.93
N PHE A 427 22.82 3.57 16.87
CA PHE A 427 22.86 4.67 15.90
C PHE A 427 21.65 4.76 14.96
N ARG A 428 20.72 3.80 15.04
CA ARG A 428 19.49 3.78 14.24
C ARG A 428 18.25 4.19 15.03
N LEU A 429 18.30 4.14 16.36
CA LEU A 429 17.22 4.68 17.20
C LEU A 429 17.35 6.21 17.25
N ASP A 430 16.32 6.90 16.77
CA ASP A 430 16.34 8.35 16.62
C ASP A 430 16.53 9.07 17.97
N PRO A 431 17.42 10.09 18.05
CA PRO A 431 17.65 10.82 19.27
C PRO A 431 16.46 11.71 19.63
N SER A 432 15.89 11.55 20.82
CA SER A 432 14.75 12.33 21.30
C SER A 432 14.65 12.39 22.82
N LEU A 433 13.96 13.43 23.32
CA LEU A 433 13.55 13.56 24.73
C LEU A 433 12.03 13.54 24.89
N THR A 434 11.31 13.16 23.83
CA THR A 434 9.87 12.94 23.81
C THR A 434 9.66 11.55 23.20
N LEU A 435 9.45 10.56 24.06
CA LEU A 435 9.40 9.15 23.69
C LEU A 435 7.94 8.71 23.58
N GLY A 436 7.43 8.56 22.34
CA GLY A 436 6.03 8.21 22.11
C GLY A 436 5.74 6.78 22.51
N CYS A 437 4.69 6.54 23.31
CA CYS A 437 4.37 5.22 23.87
C CYS A 437 3.32 4.45 23.05
N GLY A 438 3.03 4.89 21.82
CA GLY A 438 2.05 4.25 20.95
C GLY A 438 0.64 4.19 21.54
N SER A 439 -0.24 3.44 20.88
CA SER A 439 -1.64 3.33 21.31
C SER A 439 -1.79 2.67 22.68
N TRP A 440 -0.84 1.81 23.08
CA TRP A 440 -0.83 1.19 24.41
C TRP A 440 -0.68 2.23 25.54
N GLY A 441 0.12 3.28 25.32
CA GLY A 441 0.26 4.40 26.25
C GLY A 441 -0.71 5.56 26.02
N GLY A 442 -1.74 5.38 25.18
CA GLY A 442 -2.69 6.44 24.82
C GLY A 442 -2.09 7.53 23.92
N ASN A 443 -1.11 7.20 23.08
CA ASN A 443 -0.48 8.14 22.14
C ASN A 443 -0.72 7.74 20.68
N SER A 444 -0.70 8.73 19.80
CA SER A 444 -0.74 8.57 18.33
C SER A 444 0.62 8.22 17.73
N VAL A 445 1.71 8.30 18.51
CA VAL A 445 3.09 8.07 18.06
C VAL A 445 3.75 7.01 18.94
N SER A 446 4.36 6.00 18.31
CA SER A 446 5.11 4.90 18.96
C SER A 446 6.63 5.06 18.86
N GLU A 447 7.10 6.14 18.28
CA GLU A 447 8.52 6.35 17.97
C GLU A 447 9.16 7.41 18.89
N ASN A 448 10.47 7.54 18.78
CA ASN A 448 11.17 8.71 19.30
C ASN A 448 10.80 9.91 18.44
N VAL A 449 10.18 10.92 19.04
CA VAL A 449 9.65 12.07 18.29
C VAL A 449 10.81 12.87 17.70
N GLY A 450 10.71 13.18 16.41
CA GLY A 450 11.62 14.05 15.67
C GLY A 450 10.90 14.93 14.63
N VAL A 451 11.67 15.51 13.71
CA VAL A 451 11.18 16.49 12.71
C VAL A 451 10.00 16.00 11.85
N LYS A 452 9.93 14.70 11.54
CA LYS A 452 8.85 14.15 10.69
C LYS A 452 7.44 14.29 11.28
N HIS A 453 7.33 14.44 12.59
CA HIS A 453 6.04 14.59 13.28
C HIS A 453 5.55 16.04 13.30
N LEU A 454 6.40 16.98 12.85
CA LEU A 454 6.14 18.42 12.85
C LEU A 454 6.04 18.96 11.42
N ILE A 455 5.71 18.10 10.45
CA ILE A 455 5.66 18.50 9.05
C ILE A 455 4.45 17.86 8.35
N ASN A 456 3.79 18.64 7.51
CA ASN A 456 2.81 18.15 6.56
C ASN A 456 3.52 17.72 5.27
N ILE A 457 3.08 16.62 4.68
CA ILE A 457 3.54 16.17 3.36
C ILE A 457 2.40 16.31 2.37
N LYS A 458 2.57 17.20 1.39
CA LYS A 458 1.69 17.27 0.22
C LYS A 458 2.21 16.36 -0.88
N THR A 459 1.31 15.65 -1.52
CA THR A 459 1.63 14.78 -2.66
C THR A 459 1.08 15.40 -3.93
N VAL A 460 1.94 15.56 -4.94
CA VAL A 460 1.54 15.92 -6.30
C VAL A 460 1.58 14.66 -7.14
N ALA A 461 0.48 14.33 -7.80
CA ALA A 461 0.36 13.19 -8.71
C ALA A 461 -0.16 13.69 -10.06
N GLU A 462 0.71 13.69 -11.06
CA GLU A 462 0.37 14.04 -12.43
C GLU A 462 -0.35 12.88 -13.13
N ARG A 463 -1.21 13.19 -14.10
CA ARG A 463 -1.81 12.15 -14.96
C ARG A 463 -0.68 11.38 -15.65
N ARG A 464 -0.74 10.06 -15.57
CA ARG A 464 0.02 9.11 -16.38
C ARG A 464 -0.96 8.16 -17.05
N GLU A 465 -0.67 7.80 -18.29
CA GLU A 465 -1.47 6.83 -19.02
C GLU A 465 -1.16 5.42 -18.49
N ASN A 466 -2.16 4.54 -18.48
CA ASN A 466 -1.94 3.16 -18.04
C ASN A 466 -1.09 2.45 -19.11
N MET A 467 -0.18 1.59 -18.68
CA MET A 467 0.70 0.88 -19.60
C MET A 467 -0.10 -0.19 -20.36
N LEU A 468 -0.22 -0.03 -21.67
CA LEU A 468 -0.74 -1.06 -22.57
C LEU A 468 0.36 -2.01 -23.04
N TRP A 469 -0.05 -3.01 -23.81
CA TRP A 469 0.81 -4.04 -24.38
C TRP A 469 0.24 -4.49 -25.71
N PHE A 470 1.09 -5.14 -26.50
CA PHE A 470 0.67 -5.87 -27.68
C PHE A 470 1.26 -7.27 -27.58
N ARG A 471 0.40 -8.23 -27.21
CA ARG A 471 0.75 -9.63 -26.98
C ARG A 471 -0.02 -10.50 -27.97
N THR A 472 0.73 -11.37 -28.64
CA THR A 472 0.24 -12.36 -29.60
C THR A 472 0.98 -13.67 -29.32
N PRO A 473 0.50 -14.82 -29.83
CA PRO A 473 1.31 -16.04 -29.84
C PRO A 473 2.71 -15.74 -30.39
N GLU A 474 3.71 -16.44 -29.87
CA GLU A 474 5.09 -16.32 -30.34
C GLU A 474 5.19 -16.66 -31.83
N LYS A 475 4.40 -17.65 -32.27
CA LYS A 475 4.39 -18.15 -33.64
C LYS A 475 2.99 -18.09 -34.22
N VAL A 476 2.84 -17.35 -35.32
CA VAL A 476 1.60 -17.29 -36.09
C VAL A 476 1.92 -17.62 -37.54
N TYR A 477 1.62 -18.84 -37.94
CA TYR A 477 1.76 -19.30 -39.32
C TYR A 477 0.45 -19.10 -40.05
N PHE A 478 0.52 -18.59 -41.27
CA PHE A 478 -0.64 -18.35 -42.13
C PHE A 478 -0.25 -18.60 -43.59
N LYS A 479 -1.26 -18.71 -44.46
CA LYS A 479 -1.23 -19.16 -45.87
C LYS A 479 -1.72 -20.58 -46.07
N LYS A 480 -2.30 -20.79 -47.25
CA LYS A 480 -2.80 -22.09 -47.71
C LYS A 480 -1.68 -23.13 -47.69
N GLY A 481 -1.92 -24.28 -47.05
CA GLY A 481 -0.99 -25.39 -46.94
C GLY A 481 0.15 -25.19 -45.92
N CYS A 482 0.05 -24.20 -45.03
CA CYS A 482 1.07 -23.95 -44.02
C CYS A 482 1.03 -24.98 -42.87
N MET A 483 -0.10 -25.66 -42.63
CA MET A 483 -0.28 -26.55 -41.48
C MET A 483 0.76 -27.68 -41.37
N PRO A 484 1.01 -28.51 -42.40
CA PRO A 484 2.03 -29.56 -42.30
C PRO A 484 3.43 -29.00 -42.07
N VAL A 485 3.76 -27.84 -42.64
CA VAL A 485 5.06 -27.17 -42.49
C VAL A 485 5.25 -26.64 -41.07
N ALA A 486 4.21 -26.06 -40.47
CA ALA A 486 4.26 -25.59 -39.09
C ALA A 486 4.32 -26.74 -38.09
N LEU A 487 3.58 -27.83 -38.33
CA LEU A 487 3.60 -29.02 -37.48
C LEU A 487 4.95 -29.74 -37.48
N ASP A 488 5.72 -29.67 -38.57
CA ASP A 488 7.07 -30.25 -38.64
C ASP A 488 8.01 -29.71 -37.54
N GLU A 489 7.81 -28.48 -37.08
CA GLU A 489 8.62 -27.91 -36.01
C GLU A 489 8.44 -28.64 -34.68
N LEU A 490 7.30 -29.28 -34.44
CA LEU A 490 7.04 -30.03 -33.20
C LEU A 490 8.08 -31.15 -33.03
N GLY A 491 8.40 -31.89 -34.09
CA GLY A 491 9.43 -32.93 -34.06
C GLY A 491 10.84 -32.41 -34.30
N THR A 492 11.01 -31.56 -35.33
CA THR A 492 12.33 -31.18 -35.84
C THR A 492 13.03 -30.09 -35.01
N VAL A 493 12.27 -29.18 -34.41
CA VAL A 493 12.80 -28.04 -33.64
C VAL A 493 12.54 -28.21 -32.15
N MET A 494 11.34 -28.63 -31.78
CA MET A 494 10.89 -28.70 -30.38
C MET A 494 11.05 -30.08 -29.74
N HIS A 495 11.32 -31.11 -30.54
CA HIS A 495 11.53 -32.50 -30.10
C HIS A 495 10.41 -33.06 -29.20
N LYS A 496 9.16 -32.70 -29.51
CA LYS A 496 7.95 -33.16 -28.84
C LYS A 496 7.70 -34.63 -29.13
N LYS A 497 7.05 -35.33 -28.19
CA LYS A 497 6.89 -36.78 -28.21
C LYS A 497 5.45 -37.24 -28.08
N ARG A 498 4.57 -36.44 -27.47
CA ARG A 498 3.21 -36.83 -27.09
C ARG A 498 2.21 -35.70 -27.34
N ALA A 499 1.41 -35.84 -28.39
CA ALA A 499 0.41 -34.85 -28.78
C ALA A 499 -1.01 -35.24 -28.35
N PHE A 500 -1.73 -34.30 -27.72
CA PHE A 500 -3.14 -34.46 -27.39
C PHE A 500 -4.01 -33.55 -28.26
N ILE A 501 -4.82 -34.14 -29.14
CA ILE A 501 -5.66 -33.40 -30.07
C ILE A 501 -7.02 -33.15 -29.44
N VAL A 502 -7.46 -31.89 -29.36
CA VAL A 502 -8.78 -31.47 -28.90
C VAL A 502 -9.60 -31.00 -30.10
N THR A 503 -10.78 -31.59 -30.33
CA THR A 503 -11.66 -31.22 -31.44
C THR A 503 -13.12 -31.58 -31.14
N ASP A 504 -14.03 -31.33 -32.07
CA ASP A 504 -15.42 -31.76 -31.97
C ASP A 504 -15.69 -33.07 -32.73
N THR A 505 -16.85 -33.67 -32.47
CA THR A 505 -17.22 -34.97 -33.05
C THR A 505 -17.43 -34.89 -34.56
N PHE A 506 -17.85 -33.74 -35.09
CA PHE A 506 -18.08 -33.57 -36.53
C PHE A 506 -16.74 -33.55 -37.27
N LEU A 507 -15.78 -32.75 -36.84
CA LEU A 507 -14.46 -32.64 -37.44
C LEU A 507 -13.70 -33.97 -37.38
N TYR A 508 -13.78 -34.65 -36.23
CA TYR A 508 -13.17 -35.97 -36.07
C TYR A 508 -13.77 -37.01 -37.04
N LYS A 509 -15.10 -37.15 -37.09
CA LYS A 509 -15.78 -38.14 -37.95
C LYS A 509 -15.61 -37.87 -39.44
N ASN A 510 -15.44 -36.60 -39.83
CA ASN A 510 -15.21 -36.21 -41.22
C ASN A 510 -13.72 -36.16 -41.61
N GLY A 511 -12.82 -36.61 -40.72
CA GLY A 511 -11.40 -36.79 -41.05
C GLY A 511 -10.55 -35.52 -41.04
N TYR A 512 -11.01 -34.42 -40.44
CA TYR A 512 -10.23 -33.17 -40.35
C TYR A 512 -8.98 -33.31 -39.47
N THR A 513 -8.95 -34.26 -38.54
CA THR A 513 -7.76 -34.56 -37.74
C THR A 513 -6.72 -35.35 -38.52
N LYS A 514 -7.09 -36.00 -39.64
CA LYS A 514 -6.21 -36.91 -40.37
C LYS A 514 -4.92 -36.25 -40.88
N PRO A 515 -4.95 -35.06 -41.50
CA PRO A 515 -3.73 -34.37 -41.91
C PRO A 515 -2.77 -34.06 -40.74
N ILE A 516 -3.30 -33.84 -39.54
CA ILE A 516 -2.48 -33.64 -38.33
C ILE A 516 -1.89 -34.98 -37.89
N THR A 517 -2.71 -36.01 -37.76
CA THR A 517 -2.26 -37.32 -37.27
C THR A 517 -1.25 -37.97 -38.20
N ASP A 518 -1.46 -37.90 -39.53
CA ASP A 518 -0.52 -38.43 -40.52
C ASP A 518 0.85 -37.74 -40.38
N LYS A 519 0.85 -36.43 -40.12
CA LYS A 519 2.08 -35.66 -39.89
C LYS A 519 2.76 -36.01 -38.56
N LEU A 520 1.99 -36.26 -37.51
CA LEU A 520 2.52 -36.73 -36.23
C LEU A 520 3.13 -38.13 -36.34
N ASP A 521 2.49 -39.04 -37.10
CA ASP A 521 3.01 -40.37 -37.41
C ASP A 521 4.34 -40.32 -38.18
N GLU A 522 4.44 -39.44 -39.19
CA GLU A 522 5.70 -39.20 -39.93
C GLU A 522 6.86 -38.80 -39.00
N MET A 523 6.57 -38.03 -37.95
CA MET A 523 7.54 -37.57 -36.95
C MET A 523 7.76 -38.57 -35.81
N GLY A 524 6.98 -39.66 -35.73
CA GLY A 524 7.01 -40.61 -34.62
C GLY A 524 6.47 -40.05 -33.30
N ILE A 525 5.60 -39.04 -33.35
CA ILE A 525 4.95 -38.45 -32.17
C ILE A 525 3.71 -39.26 -31.84
N VAL A 526 3.66 -39.84 -30.64
CA VAL A 526 2.49 -40.59 -30.17
C VAL A 526 1.36 -39.61 -29.91
N TYR A 527 0.14 -39.93 -30.35
CA TYR A 527 -0.99 -39.03 -30.15
C TYR A 527 -2.25 -39.73 -29.64
N THR A 528 -3.15 -38.92 -29.08
CA THR A 528 -4.52 -39.32 -28.77
C THR A 528 -5.46 -38.15 -29.06
N CYS A 529 -6.76 -38.44 -29.23
CA CYS A 529 -7.76 -37.45 -29.61
C CYS A 529 -8.91 -37.42 -28.60
N PHE A 530 -9.23 -36.23 -28.10
CA PHE A 530 -10.47 -35.93 -27.41
C PHE A 530 -11.39 -35.16 -28.37
N TYR A 531 -12.50 -35.78 -28.76
CA TYR A 531 -13.42 -35.26 -29.78
C TYR A 531 -14.84 -34.98 -29.24
N ASP A 532 -15.01 -35.02 -27.92
CA ASP A 532 -16.31 -34.84 -27.24
C ASP A 532 -16.51 -33.38 -26.79
N VAL A 533 -16.11 -32.43 -27.65
CA VAL A 533 -16.36 -31.00 -27.44
C VAL A 533 -17.67 -30.60 -28.13
N GLU A 534 -18.61 -30.08 -27.34
CA GLU A 534 -19.88 -29.53 -27.82
C GLU A 534 -19.74 -28.03 -28.16
N PRO A 535 -20.59 -27.47 -29.05
CA PRO A 535 -20.79 -26.02 -29.13
C PRO A 535 -21.11 -25.43 -27.75
N ASP A 536 -20.58 -24.25 -27.43
CA ASP A 536 -20.67 -23.64 -26.09
C ASP A 536 -20.15 -24.60 -24.99
N PRO A 537 -18.84 -24.90 -24.97
CA PRO A 537 -18.29 -26.01 -24.19
C PRO A 537 -18.59 -25.87 -22.71
N LYS A 538 -18.88 -26.99 -22.05
CA LYS A 538 -19.21 -27.05 -20.62
C LYS A 538 -17.98 -27.36 -19.77
N LEU A 539 -17.98 -26.92 -18.52
CA LEU A 539 -16.92 -27.22 -17.56
C LEU A 539 -16.64 -28.73 -17.40
N LYS A 540 -17.69 -29.55 -17.48
CA LYS A 540 -17.58 -31.01 -17.43
C LYS A 540 -16.75 -31.60 -18.58
N CYS A 541 -16.91 -31.07 -19.80
CA CYS A 541 -16.12 -31.47 -20.97
C CYS A 541 -14.62 -31.19 -20.73
N ALA A 542 -14.29 -30.00 -20.23
CA ALA A 542 -12.91 -29.64 -19.92
C ALA A 542 -12.30 -30.52 -18.81
N LYS A 543 -13.08 -30.86 -17.78
CA LYS A 543 -12.63 -31.78 -16.71
C LYS A 543 -12.32 -33.19 -17.24
N ALA A 544 -13.17 -33.73 -18.12
CA ALA A 544 -12.97 -35.04 -18.74
C ALA A 544 -11.74 -35.05 -19.65
N GLY A 545 -11.57 -34.02 -20.49
CA GLY A 545 -10.39 -33.86 -21.33
C GLY A 545 -9.10 -33.74 -20.51
N ALA A 546 -9.12 -32.96 -19.43
CA ALA A 546 -7.97 -32.83 -18.52
C ALA A 546 -7.60 -34.14 -17.80
N GLU A 547 -8.59 -34.97 -17.44
CA GLU A 547 -8.34 -36.31 -16.87
C GLU A 547 -7.68 -37.25 -17.87
N MET A 548 -8.13 -37.20 -19.13
CA MET A 548 -7.50 -37.94 -20.21
C MET A 548 -6.09 -37.43 -20.51
N MET A 549 -5.85 -36.11 -20.46
CA MET A 549 -4.50 -35.52 -20.55
C MET A 549 -3.62 -35.98 -19.40
N ARG A 550 -4.09 -36.02 -18.15
CA ARG A 550 -3.30 -36.52 -17.01
C ARG A 550 -2.90 -37.98 -17.18
N SER A 551 -3.77 -38.80 -17.76
CA SER A 551 -3.46 -40.21 -18.03
C SER A 551 -2.50 -40.38 -19.21
N PHE A 552 -2.59 -39.50 -20.20
CA PHE A 552 -1.77 -39.55 -21.41
C PHE A 552 -0.45 -38.78 -21.28
N GLU A 553 -0.31 -37.85 -20.35
CA GLU A 553 0.89 -37.01 -20.14
C GLU A 553 1.41 -36.37 -21.45
N PRO A 554 0.61 -35.56 -22.16
CA PRO A 554 1.08 -34.89 -23.37
C PRO A 554 2.11 -33.81 -23.06
N ASP A 555 3.06 -33.64 -23.98
CA ASP A 555 4.00 -32.50 -24.03
C ASP A 555 3.61 -31.46 -25.08
N THR A 556 2.56 -31.75 -25.86
CA THR A 556 1.91 -30.83 -26.81
C THR A 556 0.39 -31.05 -26.80
N ILE A 557 -0.37 -29.96 -26.80
CA ILE A 557 -1.83 -29.95 -26.99
C ILE A 557 -2.11 -29.26 -28.33
N ILE A 558 -2.93 -29.86 -29.18
CA ILE A 558 -3.34 -29.32 -30.48
C ILE A 558 -4.85 -29.15 -30.48
N ALA A 559 -5.35 -27.92 -30.44
CA ALA A 559 -6.77 -27.64 -30.55
C ALA A 559 -7.14 -27.35 -32.01
N LEU A 560 -7.94 -28.23 -32.62
CA LEU A 560 -8.45 -28.11 -33.98
C LEU A 560 -9.96 -27.84 -33.95
N GLY A 561 -10.38 -26.68 -34.43
CA GLY A 561 -11.80 -26.38 -34.56
C GLY A 561 -12.13 -24.89 -34.55
N GLY A 562 -13.38 -24.57 -34.19
CA GLY A 562 -13.78 -23.20 -33.87
C GLY A 562 -13.49 -22.83 -32.41
N GLY A 563 -14.07 -21.70 -31.95
CA GLY A 563 -13.87 -21.18 -30.59
C GLY A 563 -14.13 -22.23 -29.51
N SER A 564 -15.19 -23.03 -29.63
CA SER A 564 -15.50 -24.10 -28.67
C SER A 564 -14.35 -25.09 -28.43
N ALA A 565 -13.69 -25.56 -29.49
CA ALA A 565 -12.60 -26.53 -29.38
C ALA A 565 -11.35 -25.89 -28.77
N MET A 566 -11.02 -24.66 -29.18
CA MET A 566 -9.85 -23.93 -28.69
C MET A 566 -10.02 -23.50 -27.23
N ASP A 567 -11.19 -22.96 -26.87
CA ASP A 567 -11.48 -22.53 -25.51
C ASP A 567 -11.52 -23.72 -24.56
N ALA A 568 -12.20 -24.81 -24.93
CA ALA A 568 -12.17 -26.05 -24.16
C ALA A 568 -10.74 -26.58 -24.00
N GLY A 569 -9.94 -26.55 -25.07
CA GLY A 569 -8.53 -26.93 -25.04
C GLY A 569 -7.72 -26.09 -24.05
N LYS A 570 -7.88 -24.77 -24.04
CA LYS A 570 -7.19 -23.86 -23.10
C LYS A 570 -7.56 -24.18 -21.65
N ILE A 571 -8.83 -24.45 -21.36
CA ILE A 571 -9.25 -24.83 -19.99
C ILE A 571 -8.72 -26.21 -19.61
N MET A 572 -8.75 -27.19 -20.52
CA MET A 572 -8.13 -28.50 -20.31
C MET A 572 -6.64 -28.38 -20.01
N TRP A 573 -5.95 -27.49 -20.73
CA TRP A 573 -4.53 -27.19 -20.55
C TRP A 573 -4.25 -26.67 -19.13
N VAL A 574 -5.02 -25.68 -18.66
CA VAL A 574 -4.91 -25.18 -17.28
C VAL A 574 -5.12 -26.30 -16.27
N MET A 575 -6.20 -27.08 -16.40
CA MET A 575 -6.51 -28.16 -15.46
C MET A 575 -5.51 -29.33 -15.51
N TYR A 576 -4.75 -29.45 -16.59
CA TYR A 576 -3.67 -30.43 -16.74
C TYR A 576 -2.36 -29.93 -16.12
N GLU A 577 -1.99 -28.67 -16.37
CA GLU A 577 -0.78 -28.07 -15.79
C GLU A 577 -0.93 -27.84 -14.29
N HIS A 578 -2.09 -27.32 -13.88
CA HIS A 578 -2.38 -26.87 -12.52
C HIS A 578 -3.73 -27.42 -12.04
N PRO A 579 -3.84 -28.73 -11.72
CA PRO A 579 -5.10 -29.33 -11.26
C PRO A 579 -5.60 -28.78 -9.90
N GLU A 580 -4.77 -28.05 -9.16
CA GLU A 580 -5.06 -27.45 -7.86
C GLU A 580 -5.89 -26.16 -7.93
N VAL A 581 -6.02 -25.54 -9.10
CA VAL A 581 -6.69 -24.24 -9.24
C VAL A 581 -8.20 -24.37 -9.16
N ASP A 582 -8.84 -23.42 -8.47
CA ASP A 582 -10.30 -23.29 -8.49
C ASP A 582 -10.73 -22.54 -9.75
N PHE A 583 -11.67 -23.14 -10.48
CA PHE A 583 -12.24 -22.55 -11.68
C PHE A 583 -12.97 -21.23 -11.40
N MET A 584 -13.67 -21.12 -10.27
CA MET A 584 -14.46 -19.93 -9.95
C MET A 584 -13.56 -18.72 -9.68
N ASP A 585 -12.39 -18.94 -9.06
CA ASP A 585 -11.40 -17.89 -8.83
C ASP A 585 -10.80 -17.36 -10.15
N MET A 586 -10.59 -18.25 -11.12
CA MET A 586 -10.09 -17.90 -12.46
C MET A 586 -11.11 -17.15 -13.31
N ALA A 587 -12.39 -17.44 -13.10
CA ALA A 587 -13.52 -16.83 -13.80
C ALA A 587 -13.98 -15.50 -13.21
N MET A 588 -13.33 -15.01 -12.14
CA MET A 588 -13.66 -13.71 -11.53
C MET A 588 -13.42 -12.55 -12.49
N ASP A 589 -14.43 -11.69 -12.63
CA ASP A 589 -14.33 -10.43 -13.35
C ASP A 589 -13.30 -9.48 -12.69
N PHE A 590 -12.71 -8.61 -13.50
CA PHE A 590 -11.67 -7.68 -13.09
C PHE A 590 -11.80 -6.32 -13.76
N MET A 591 -11.31 -5.29 -13.08
CA MET A 591 -11.25 -3.92 -13.63
C MET A 591 -10.00 -3.70 -14.51
N ASP A 592 -8.87 -4.33 -14.17
CA ASP A 592 -7.61 -4.27 -14.90
C ASP A 592 -6.96 -5.66 -14.84
N ILE A 593 -6.70 -6.26 -15.99
CA ILE A 593 -6.16 -7.63 -16.10
C ILE A 593 -4.83 -7.80 -15.36
N ARG A 594 -4.04 -6.74 -15.15
CA ARG A 594 -2.77 -6.79 -14.42
C ARG A 594 -2.90 -6.57 -12.92
N LYS A 595 -4.06 -6.10 -12.44
CA LYS A 595 -4.33 -5.82 -11.02
C LYS A 595 -5.44 -6.73 -10.46
N ARG A 596 -5.69 -7.84 -11.16
CA ARG A 596 -6.64 -8.86 -10.74
C ARG A 596 -6.27 -9.45 -9.37
N ILE A 597 -7.28 -9.83 -8.62
CA ILE A 597 -7.13 -10.45 -7.29
C ILE A 597 -6.47 -11.82 -7.43
N TYR A 598 -6.97 -12.64 -8.37
CA TYR A 598 -6.42 -13.96 -8.67
C TYR A 598 -5.40 -13.87 -9.81
N THR A 599 -4.16 -14.29 -9.58
CA THR A 599 -3.12 -14.35 -10.62
C THR A 599 -3.06 -15.74 -11.21
N PHE A 600 -3.16 -15.86 -12.54
CA PHE A 600 -3.04 -17.15 -13.22
C PHE A 600 -1.65 -17.75 -13.00
N PRO A 601 -1.56 -19.07 -12.81
CA PRO A 601 -0.27 -19.74 -12.74
C PRO A 601 0.45 -19.62 -14.09
N LYS A 602 1.76 -19.83 -14.08
CA LYS A 602 2.57 -19.79 -15.29
C LYS A 602 2.26 -21.04 -16.13
N MET A 603 1.77 -20.83 -17.34
CA MET A 603 1.40 -21.89 -18.27
C MET A 603 2.53 -22.25 -19.24
N GLY A 604 2.45 -23.45 -19.80
CA GLY A 604 3.38 -23.94 -20.84
C GLY A 604 4.59 -24.68 -20.29
N GLU A 605 4.53 -25.15 -19.05
CA GLU A 605 5.60 -25.93 -18.43
C GLU A 605 5.47 -27.42 -18.71
N LYS A 606 4.24 -27.96 -18.76
CA LYS A 606 4.01 -29.37 -19.08
C LYS A 606 3.75 -29.59 -20.57
N ALA A 607 2.95 -28.73 -21.20
CA ALA A 607 2.55 -28.90 -22.59
C ALA A 607 2.64 -27.59 -23.39
N TYR A 608 3.03 -27.72 -24.65
CA TYR A 608 2.99 -26.62 -25.63
C TYR A 608 1.62 -26.57 -26.30
N PHE A 609 0.97 -25.41 -26.34
CA PHE A 609 -0.39 -25.26 -26.87
C PHE A 609 -0.37 -24.73 -28.31
N VAL A 610 -0.91 -25.53 -29.24
CA VAL A 610 -1.07 -25.20 -30.66
C VAL A 610 -2.56 -25.04 -30.98
N ALA A 611 -2.92 -23.93 -31.63
CA ALA A 611 -4.29 -23.64 -32.04
C ALA A 611 -4.42 -23.62 -33.57
N ILE A 612 -5.37 -24.38 -34.11
CA ILE A 612 -5.63 -24.53 -35.55
C ILE A 612 -7.11 -24.23 -35.83
N PRO A 613 -7.46 -23.02 -36.27
CA PRO A 613 -8.85 -22.66 -36.51
C PRO A 613 -9.41 -23.33 -37.78
N THR A 614 -10.64 -23.83 -37.69
CA THR A 614 -11.44 -24.33 -38.85
C THR A 614 -12.60 -23.39 -39.20
N SER A 615 -12.75 -22.29 -38.46
CA SER A 615 -13.74 -21.25 -38.68
C SER A 615 -13.09 -19.86 -38.70
N ALA A 616 -13.41 -19.05 -39.70
CA ALA A 616 -13.00 -17.65 -39.77
C ALA A 616 -13.98 -16.74 -39.00
N GLY A 617 -13.84 -16.64 -37.68
CA GLY A 617 -14.69 -15.79 -36.85
C GLY A 617 -14.21 -15.56 -35.42
N THR A 618 -13.71 -16.62 -34.77
CA THR A 618 -13.45 -16.60 -33.31
C THR A 618 -12.21 -15.82 -32.90
N GLY A 619 -11.11 -15.90 -33.65
CA GLY A 619 -9.82 -15.34 -33.24
C GLY A 619 -9.19 -15.98 -31.98
N SER A 620 -9.82 -17.02 -31.38
CA SER A 620 -9.35 -17.68 -30.15
C SER A 620 -7.94 -18.27 -30.32
N GLU A 621 -7.49 -18.55 -31.54
CA GLU A 621 -6.13 -18.99 -31.85
C GLU A 621 -5.04 -17.98 -31.44
N VAL A 622 -5.38 -16.70 -31.26
CA VAL A 622 -4.43 -15.62 -30.94
C VAL A 622 -4.85 -14.77 -29.74
N THR A 623 -5.85 -15.19 -28.97
CA THR A 623 -6.37 -14.40 -27.85
C THR A 623 -6.17 -15.07 -26.49
N PRO A 624 -6.10 -14.28 -25.41
CA PRO A 624 -6.07 -14.77 -24.04
C PRO A 624 -7.44 -15.23 -23.51
N PHE A 625 -8.48 -15.23 -24.35
CA PHE A 625 -9.84 -15.50 -23.93
C PHE A 625 -10.19 -16.98 -24.07
N ALA A 626 -10.97 -17.50 -23.12
CA ALA A 626 -11.61 -18.80 -23.20
C ALA A 626 -13.00 -18.72 -22.58
N ILE A 627 -14.03 -19.07 -23.34
CA ILE A 627 -15.42 -19.08 -22.85
C ILE A 627 -15.81 -20.51 -22.48
N ILE A 628 -16.36 -20.68 -21.28
CA ILE A 628 -16.89 -21.97 -20.85
C ILE A 628 -18.19 -21.78 -20.07
N THR A 629 -19.13 -22.69 -20.29
CA THR A 629 -20.46 -22.66 -19.66
C THR A 629 -20.45 -23.50 -18.39
N ASP A 630 -20.93 -22.92 -17.29
CA ASP A 630 -21.28 -23.68 -16.10
C ASP A 630 -22.67 -24.29 -16.29
N GLU A 631 -22.71 -25.61 -16.41
CA GLU A 631 -23.95 -26.37 -16.64
C GLU A 631 -24.95 -26.28 -15.48
N SER A 632 -24.48 -25.96 -14.26
CA SER A 632 -25.35 -25.88 -13.08
C SER A 632 -26.11 -24.54 -12.99
N THR A 633 -25.49 -23.46 -13.44
CA THR A 633 -26.05 -22.10 -13.39
C THR A 633 -26.53 -21.61 -14.76
N GLY A 634 -26.06 -22.23 -15.86
CA GLY A 634 -26.24 -21.75 -17.23
C GLY A 634 -25.40 -20.51 -17.56
N LYS A 635 -24.59 -19.99 -16.62
CA LYS A 635 -23.76 -18.80 -16.84
C LYS A 635 -22.55 -19.16 -17.71
N LYS A 636 -22.31 -18.34 -18.74
CA LYS A 636 -21.06 -18.36 -19.52
C LYS A 636 -20.00 -17.53 -18.80
N TRP A 637 -18.87 -18.15 -18.50
CA TRP A 637 -17.74 -17.52 -17.83
C TRP A 637 -16.64 -17.22 -18.85
N PRO A 638 -16.39 -15.93 -19.17
CA PRO A 638 -15.26 -15.54 -19.99
C PRO A 638 -13.98 -15.48 -19.13
N LEU A 639 -13.08 -16.44 -19.31
CA LEU A 639 -11.74 -16.35 -18.72
C LEU A 639 -10.87 -15.51 -19.64
N ALA A 640 -10.09 -14.60 -19.05
CA ALA A 640 -9.19 -13.72 -19.78
C ALA A 640 -7.86 -13.63 -19.04
N ASP A 641 -6.82 -14.29 -19.56
CA ASP A 641 -5.44 -14.13 -19.10
C ASP A 641 -4.45 -14.48 -20.21
N TYR A 642 -3.35 -13.73 -20.34
CA TYR A 642 -2.31 -14.04 -21.35
C TYR A 642 -1.57 -15.36 -21.09
N GLN A 643 -1.74 -15.96 -19.91
CA GLN A 643 -1.33 -17.34 -19.67
C GLN A 643 -2.14 -18.36 -20.50
N LEU A 644 -3.34 -17.99 -20.97
CA LEU A 644 -4.17 -18.81 -21.86
C LEU A 644 -3.88 -18.58 -23.35
N LEU A 645 -2.95 -17.67 -23.67
CA LEU A 645 -2.58 -17.38 -25.04
C LEU A 645 -1.93 -18.63 -25.67
N PRO A 646 -2.40 -19.12 -26.83
CA PRO A 646 -1.74 -20.21 -27.53
C PRO A 646 -0.27 -19.89 -27.76
N ASN A 647 0.60 -20.89 -27.67
CA ASN A 647 2.02 -20.70 -27.96
C ASN A 647 2.26 -20.58 -29.48
N MET A 648 1.49 -21.33 -30.27
CA MET A 648 1.51 -21.33 -31.73
C MET A 648 0.10 -21.31 -32.30
N ALA A 649 -0.14 -20.42 -33.27
CA ALA A 649 -1.34 -20.38 -34.09
C ALA A 649 -1.01 -20.80 -35.53
N ILE A 650 -1.82 -21.68 -36.12
CA ILE A 650 -1.66 -22.16 -37.51
C ILE A 650 -2.94 -21.87 -38.28
N VAL A 651 -2.97 -20.74 -38.98
CA VAL A 651 -4.11 -20.26 -39.76
C VAL A 651 -4.00 -20.73 -41.21
N ASP A 652 -4.40 -21.96 -41.45
CA ASP A 652 -4.43 -22.55 -42.80
C ASP A 652 -5.84 -22.47 -43.42
N PRO A 653 -6.04 -21.68 -44.49
CA PRO A 653 -7.30 -21.57 -45.21
C PRO A 653 -7.90 -22.89 -45.69
N ASP A 654 -7.08 -23.94 -45.91
CA ASP A 654 -7.59 -25.25 -46.34
C ASP A 654 -8.59 -25.84 -45.34
N ASN A 655 -8.44 -25.52 -44.05
CA ASN A 655 -9.37 -25.93 -42.99
C ASN A 655 -10.73 -25.23 -43.03
N MET A 656 -10.88 -24.17 -43.84
CA MET A 656 -12.05 -23.28 -43.87
C MET A 656 -12.77 -23.28 -45.23
N MET A 657 -12.25 -23.98 -46.23
CA MET A 657 -12.75 -23.93 -47.61
C MET A 657 -14.20 -24.39 -47.75
N THR A 658 -14.57 -25.45 -47.03
CA THR A 658 -15.88 -26.12 -47.12
C THR A 658 -16.90 -25.62 -46.08
N MET A 659 -16.60 -24.54 -45.36
CA MET A 659 -17.54 -23.96 -44.38
C MET A 659 -18.91 -23.67 -45.04
N PRO A 660 -20.03 -24.06 -44.41
CA PRO A 660 -21.35 -23.78 -44.97
C PRO A 660 -21.66 -22.29 -44.98
N LYS A 661 -22.60 -21.87 -45.85
CA LYS A 661 -23.02 -20.46 -45.99
C LYS A 661 -23.44 -19.84 -44.65
N GLY A 662 -24.23 -20.56 -43.85
CA GLY A 662 -24.68 -20.08 -42.53
C GLY A 662 -23.54 -19.78 -41.57
N LEU A 663 -22.55 -20.68 -41.46
CA LEU A 663 -21.37 -20.45 -40.62
C LEU A 663 -20.50 -19.31 -41.18
N THR A 664 -20.33 -19.24 -42.50
CA THR A 664 -19.58 -18.16 -43.17
C THR A 664 -20.17 -16.78 -42.89
N SER A 665 -21.50 -16.69 -42.93
CA SER A 665 -22.24 -15.46 -42.61
C SER A 665 -22.05 -15.06 -41.15
N ALA A 666 -22.38 -15.96 -40.22
CA ALA A 666 -22.29 -15.69 -38.79
C ALA A 666 -20.85 -15.39 -38.35
N SER A 667 -19.88 -16.23 -38.72
CA SER A 667 -18.49 -16.05 -38.30
C SER A 667 -17.87 -14.80 -38.94
N GLY A 668 -18.20 -14.50 -40.19
CA GLY A 668 -17.63 -13.35 -40.90
C GLY A 668 -18.11 -11.99 -40.41
N ILE A 669 -19.40 -11.86 -40.05
CA ILE A 669 -19.91 -10.61 -39.47
C ILE A 669 -19.39 -10.40 -38.05
N ASP A 670 -19.10 -11.49 -37.33
CA ASP A 670 -18.45 -11.44 -36.02
C ASP A 670 -17.05 -10.81 -36.10
N VAL A 671 -16.27 -11.17 -37.14
CA VAL A 671 -14.97 -10.53 -37.43
C VAL A 671 -15.11 -9.01 -37.61
N MET A 672 -16.19 -8.54 -38.26
CA MET A 672 -16.47 -7.11 -38.38
C MET A 672 -16.69 -6.48 -37.00
N THR A 673 -17.54 -7.08 -36.17
CA THR A 673 -17.81 -6.60 -34.81
C THR A 673 -16.55 -6.57 -33.96
N HIS A 674 -15.74 -7.63 -33.97
CA HIS A 674 -14.45 -7.68 -33.26
C HIS A 674 -13.56 -6.48 -33.60
N ALA A 675 -13.42 -6.16 -34.88
CA ALA A 675 -12.59 -5.04 -35.31
C ALA A 675 -13.19 -3.67 -34.94
N LEU A 676 -14.51 -3.52 -35.08
CA LEU A 676 -15.21 -2.28 -34.74
C LEU A 676 -15.14 -1.97 -33.25
N GLU A 677 -15.31 -2.95 -32.39
CA GLU A 677 -15.21 -2.73 -30.94
C GLU A 677 -13.77 -2.51 -30.49
N ALA A 678 -12.81 -3.25 -31.06
CA ALA A 678 -11.41 -3.07 -30.76
C ALA A 678 -10.90 -1.67 -31.12
N CYS A 679 -11.35 -1.08 -32.24
CA CYS A 679 -10.87 0.25 -32.67
C CYS A 679 -11.49 1.42 -31.90
N VAL A 680 -12.65 1.24 -31.27
CA VAL A 680 -13.29 2.28 -30.43
C VAL A 680 -13.15 2.03 -28.94
N SER A 681 -12.56 0.90 -28.55
CA SER A 681 -12.29 0.55 -27.15
C SER A 681 -11.52 1.66 -26.44
N ILE A 682 -11.76 1.83 -25.14
CA ILE A 682 -10.93 2.72 -24.31
C ILE A 682 -9.48 2.26 -24.20
N MET A 683 -9.19 1.00 -24.56
CA MET A 683 -7.86 0.39 -24.62
C MET A 683 -7.28 0.33 -26.04
N ALA A 684 -7.95 0.93 -27.03
CA ALA A 684 -7.44 1.02 -28.39
C ALA A 684 -6.07 1.73 -28.44
N SER A 685 -5.23 1.35 -29.41
CA SER A 685 -3.89 1.89 -29.63
C SER A 685 -3.55 1.84 -31.12
N ASP A 686 -2.53 2.58 -31.55
CA ASP A 686 -2.08 2.56 -32.95
C ASP A 686 -1.75 1.14 -33.46
N TYR A 687 -1.30 0.25 -32.57
CA TYR A 687 -1.03 -1.15 -32.88
C TYR A 687 -2.31 -1.94 -33.20
N THR A 688 -3.35 -1.77 -32.38
CA THR A 688 -4.63 -2.49 -32.54
C THR A 688 -5.47 -1.89 -33.66
N ASP A 689 -5.44 -0.57 -33.83
CA ASP A 689 -6.20 0.16 -34.85
C ASP A 689 -5.75 -0.20 -36.26
N SER A 690 -4.43 -0.33 -36.47
CA SER A 690 -3.86 -0.76 -37.75
C SER A 690 -4.42 -2.11 -38.21
N LEU A 691 -4.58 -3.06 -37.26
CA LEU A 691 -5.18 -4.36 -37.54
C LEU A 691 -6.69 -4.23 -37.78
N ALA A 692 -7.40 -3.53 -36.89
CA ALA A 692 -8.84 -3.38 -36.96
C ALA A 692 -9.30 -2.73 -38.28
N PHE A 693 -8.64 -1.66 -38.72
CA PHE A 693 -8.98 -0.98 -39.98
C PHE A 693 -8.75 -1.88 -41.20
N GLN A 694 -7.64 -2.64 -41.19
CA GLN A 694 -7.36 -3.62 -42.24
C GLN A 694 -8.42 -4.74 -42.28
N VAL A 695 -8.88 -5.19 -41.12
CA VAL A 695 -9.95 -6.17 -41.00
C VAL A 695 -11.25 -5.62 -41.57
N ILE A 696 -11.70 -4.44 -41.14
CA ILE A 696 -12.95 -3.81 -41.60
C ILE A 696 -12.98 -3.74 -43.13
N ARG A 697 -11.89 -3.25 -43.74
CA ARG A 697 -11.74 -3.20 -45.20
C ARG A 697 -11.81 -4.58 -45.86
N ASN A 698 -11.13 -5.58 -45.29
CA ASN A 698 -11.14 -6.94 -45.84
C ASN A 698 -12.53 -7.57 -45.75
N VAL A 699 -13.25 -7.39 -44.64
CA VAL A 699 -14.58 -7.97 -44.45
C VAL A 699 -15.56 -7.41 -45.47
N PHE A 700 -15.60 -6.08 -45.69
CA PHE A 700 -16.45 -5.50 -46.75
C PHE A 700 -16.16 -6.06 -48.14
N LYS A 701 -14.88 -6.31 -48.45
CA LYS A 701 -14.46 -6.76 -49.79
C LYS A 701 -14.67 -8.26 -50.00
N TYR A 702 -14.37 -9.09 -49.01
CA TYR A 702 -14.21 -10.53 -49.18
C TYR A 702 -15.32 -11.36 -48.55
N LEU A 703 -16.02 -10.89 -47.51
CA LEU A 703 -17.08 -11.66 -46.88
C LEU A 703 -18.26 -11.96 -47.83
N PRO A 704 -18.80 -11.01 -48.61
CA PRO A 704 -19.87 -11.32 -49.57
C PRO A 704 -19.45 -12.37 -50.61
N ARG A 705 -18.19 -12.31 -51.06
CA ARG A 705 -17.61 -13.27 -52.02
C ARG A 705 -17.47 -14.66 -51.39
N ALA A 706 -16.94 -14.74 -50.17
CA ALA A 706 -16.78 -16.00 -49.45
C ALA A 706 -18.13 -16.65 -49.15
N TYR A 707 -19.15 -15.85 -48.82
CA TYR A 707 -20.51 -16.32 -48.60
C TYR A 707 -21.15 -16.86 -49.89
N GLU A 708 -21.01 -16.15 -51.01
CA GLU A 708 -21.70 -16.52 -52.24
C GLU A 708 -21.03 -17.68 -52.97
N TYR A 709 -19.70 -17.62 -53.15
CA TYR A 709 -18.94 -18.56 -53.96
C TYR A 709 -18.25 -19.66 -53.15
N GLY A 710 -18.14 -19.52 -51.83
CA GLY A 710 -17.58 -20.54 -50.95
C GLY A 710 -16.20 -21.02 -51.39
N ALA A 711 -16.03 -22.34 -51.53
CA ALA A 711 -14.76 -22.95 -51.91
C ALA A 711 -14.27 -22.57 -53.31
N ALA A 712 -15.16 -22.06 -54.20
CA ALA A 712 -14.78 -21.63 -55.54
C ALA A 712 -13.97 -20.32 -55.54
N ASP A 713 -14.05 -19.53 -54.47
CA ASP A 713 -13.29 -18.29 -54.30
C ASP A 713 -12.27 -18.42 -53.15
N VAL A 714 -11.16 -19.08 -53.48
CA VAL A 714 -10.06 -19.36 -52.54
C VAL A 714 -9.49 -18.08 -51.93
N GLU A 715 -9.36 -17.01 -52.72
CA GLU A 715 -8.84 -15.72 -52.25
C GLU A 715 -9.74 -15.14 -51.16
N ALA A 716 -11.06 -15.16 -51.36
CA ALA A 716 -12.00 -14.64 -50.37
C ALA A 716 -11.97 -15.44 -49.07
N ARG A 717 -11.85 -16.78 -49.14
CA ARG A 717 -11.70 -17.65 -47.96
C ARG A 717 -10.41 -17.38 -47.20
N GLU A 718 -9.28 -17.30 -47.91
CA GLU A 718 -7.99 -16.97 -47.31
C GLU A 718 -8.02 -15.59 -46.64
N LYS A 719 -8.60 -14.59 -47.30
CA LYS A 719 -8.66 -13.22 -46.76
C LYS A 719 -9.57 -13.09 -45.54
N MET A 720 -10.62 -13.91 -45.44
CA MET A 720 -11.45 -13.97 -44.23
C MET A 720 -10.73 -14.70 -43.08
N ALA A 721 -9.93 -15.73 -43.37
CA ALA A 721 -9.09 -16.38 -42.36
C ALA A 721 -8.05 -15.40 -41.80
N ASP A 722 -7.35 -14.68 -42.68
CA ASP A 722 -6.43 -13.60 -42.31
C ASP A 722 -7.15 -12.55 -41.44
N ALA A 723 -8.34 -12.09 -41.87
CA ALA A 723 -9.12 -11.08 -41.16
C ALA A 723 -9.55 -11.54 -39.76
N SER A 724 -9.99 -12.79 -39.60
CA SER A 724 -10.35 -13.38 -38.30
C SER A 724 -9.17 -13.35 -37.33
N CYS A 725 -8.00 -13.82 -37.78
CA CYS A 725 -6.80 -13.86 -36.96
C CYS A 725 -6.33 -12.44 -36.59
N MET A 726 -6.32 -11.51 -37.55
CA MET A 726 -5.95 -10.11 -37.28
C MET A 726 -6.92 -9.42 -36.31
N ALA A 727 -8.22 -9.70 -36.41
CA ALA A 727 -9.22 -9.19 -35.46
C ALA A 727 -8.93 -9.74 -34.06
N GLY A 728 -8.66 -11.04 -33.97
CA GLY A 728 -8.16 -11.73 -32.78
C GLY A 728 -7.01 -11.00 -32.10
N MET A 729 -5.95 -10.69 -32.84
CA MET A 729 -4.81 -9.94 -32.31
C MET A 729 -5.17 -8.52 -31.84
N ALA A 730 -6.13 -7.86 -32.49
CA ALA A 730 -6.59 -6.53 -32.09
C ALA A 730 -7.36 -6.60 -30.76
N PHE A 731 -8.44 -7.37 -30.68
CA PHE A 731 -9.26 -7.45 -29.47
C PHE A 731 -8.59 -8.24 -28.34
N ALA A 732 -7.60 -9.09 -28.64
CA ALA A 732 -6.74 -9.67 -27.62
C ALA A 732 -6.07 -8.60 -26.76
N ASN A 733 -5.83 -7.39 -27.29
CA ASN A 733 -5.10 -6.31 -26.63
C ASN A 733 -5.96 -5.08 -26.32
N ALA A 734 -6.92 -4.76 -27.18
CA ALA A 734 -7.89 -3.68 -26.97
C ALA A 734 -9.18 -4.14 -26.27
N PHE A 735 -9.36 -5.44 -26.05
CA PHE A 735 -10.62 -6.03 -25.55
C PHE A 735 -11.81 -5.75 -26.49
N LEU A 736 -12.96 -6.30 -26.13
CA LEU A 736 -14.23 -6.08 -26.82
C LEU A 736 -15.09 -5.11 -26.01
N GLY A 737 -16.25 -4.76 -26.53
CA GLY A 737 -17.14 -3.78 -25.93
C GLY A 737 -18.53 -4.35 -25.63
N VAL A 738 -19.49 -3.44 -25.55
CA VAL A 738 -20.87 -3.76 -25.14
C VAL A 738 -21.64 -4.56 -26.18
N ASN A 739 -21.22 -4.57 -27.45
CA ASN A 739 -21.84 -5.41 -28.47
C ASN A 739 -21.74 -6.89 -28.11
N HIS A 740 -20.54 -7.33 -27.75
CA HIS A 740 -20.31 -8.70 -27.30
C HIS A 740 -21.03 -8.99 -25.99
N SER A 741 -21.00 -8.07 -25.03
CA SER A 741 -21.77 -8.22 -23.78
C SER A 741 -23.26 -8.49 -24.04
N LEU A 742 -23.86 -7.72 -24.95
CA LEU A 742 -25.26 -7.90 -25.35
C LEU A 742 -25.47 -9.22 -26.12
N ALA A 743 -24.58 -9.55 -27.05
CA ALA A 743 -24.69 -10.73 -27.90
C ALA A 743 -24.47 -12.04 -27.15
N HIS A 744 -23.57 -12.08 -26.15
CA HIS A 744 -23.35 -13.24 -25.29
C HIS A 744 -24.66 -13.67 -24.62
N LYS A 745 -25.38 -12.71 -24.03
CA LYS A 745 -26.63 -13.03 -23.31
C LYS A 745 -27.75 -13.33 -24.28
N LEU A 746 -27.88 -12.56 -25.37
CA LEU A 746 -28.88 -12.81 -26.41
C LEU A 746 -28.75 -14.22 -27.01
N GLY A 747 -27.52 -14.64 -27.34
CA GLY A 747 -27.23 -15.98 -27.85
C GLY A 747 -27.47 -17.08 -26.80
N ALA A 748 -27.12 -16.84 -25.53
CA ALA A 748 -27.32 -17.82 -24.46
C ALA A 748 -28.81 -18.08 -24.15
N PHE A 749 -29.63 -17.02 -24.06
CA PHE A 749 -31.04 -17.14 -23.70
C PHE A 749 -31.94 -17.59 -24.86
N HIS A 750 -31.58 -17.28 -26.11
CA HIS A 750 -32.43 -17.55 -27.28
C HIS A 750 -31.79 -18.44 -28.34
N HIS A 751 -30.62 -19.02 -28.05
CA HIS A 751 -29.92 -19.97 -28.92
C HIS A 751 -29.61 -19.42 -30.33
N LEU A 752 -29.41 -18.10 -30.44
CA LEU A 752 -28.93 -17.49 -31.68
C LEU A 752 -27.43 -17.75 -31.85
N PRO A 753 -26.95 -18.05 -33.07
CA PRO A 753 -25.52 -18.11 -33.34
C PRO A 753 -24.83 -16.79 -32.95
N HIS A 754 -23.66 -16.87 -32.32
CA HIS A 754 -22.98 -15.72 -31.72
C HIS A 754 -22.85 -14.52 -32.67
N GLY A 755 -22.30 -14.72 -33.88
CA GLY A 755 -22.17 -13.66 -34.86
C GLY A 755 -23.50 -13.08 -35.36
N VAL A 756 -24.57 -13.88 -35.39
CA VAL A 756 -25.92 -13.37 -35.69
C VAL A 756 -26.41 -12.47 -34.58
N ALA A 757 -26.23 -12.86 -33.31
CA ALA A 757 -26.56 -12.03 -32.16
C ALA A 757 -25.76 -10.72 -32.18
N ASN A 758 -24.47 -10.77 -32.50
CA ASN A 758 -23.63 -9.59 -32.67
C ASN A 758 -24.15 -8.65 -33.78
N ALA A 759 -24.53 -9.20 -34.94
CA ALA A 759 -25.02 -8.42 -36.08
C ALA A 759 -26.36 -7.71 -35.82
N LEU A 760 -27.22 -8.30 -35.00
CA LEU A 760 -28.55 -7.77 -34.67
C LEU A 760 -28.51 -6.51 -33.79
N VAL A 761 -27.46 -6.35 -32.97
CA VAL A 761 -27.28 -5.16 -32.11
C VAL A 761 -26.24 -4.16 -32.66
N LEU A 762 -25.44 -4.57 -33.66
CA LEU A 762 -24.26 -3.84 -34.14
C LEU A 762 -24.49 -2.36 -34.43
N THR A 763 -25.38 -2.03 -35.35
CA THR A 763 -25.58 -0.65 -35.80
C THR A 763 -26.22 0.22 -34.72
N TYR A 764 -26.97 -0.38 -33.80
CA TYR A 764 -27.47 0.29 -32.60
C TYR A 764 -26.36 0.62 -31.60
N VAL A 765 -25.45 -0.30 -31.37
CA VAL A 765 -24.28 -0.09 -30.49
C VAL A 765 -23.33 0.95 -31.08
N ILE A 766 -23.10 0.94 -32.40
CA ILE A 766 -22.27 1.96 -33.07
C ILE A 766 -22.86 3.35 -32.83
N ARG A 767 -24.17 3.53 -33.06
CA ARG A 767 -24.86 4.80 -32.80
C ARG A 767 -24.83 5.19 -31.32
N TYR A 768 -25.01 4.23 -30.42
CA TYR A 768 -24.94 4.42 -28.99
C TYR A 768 -23.55 4.92 -28.53
N ASN A 769 -22.48 4.32 -29.05
CA ASN A 769 -21.10 4.68 -28.73
C ASN A 769 -20.67 5.99 -29.39
N ALA A 770 -21.22 6.32 -30.57
CA ALA A 770 -20.91 7.53 -31.33
C ALA A 770 -21.53 8.82 -30.76
N GLU A 771 -22.27 8.76 -29.66
CA GLU A 771 -22.80 9.95 -28.98
C GLU A 771 -21.65 10.78 -28.36
N PRO A 772 -21.38 12.02 -28.82
CA PRO A 772 -20.30 12.85 -28.29
C PRO A 772 -20.52 13.30 -26.83
N ALA A 773 -21.78 13.34 -26.37
CA ALA A 773 -22.14 13.70 -25.00
C ALA A 773 -22.82 12.54 -24.25
N PRO A 774 -22.11 11.42 -24.01
CA PRO A 774 -22.72 10.25 -23.39
C PRO A 774 -23.04 10.50 -21.91
N ALA A 775 -24.04 9.81 -21.37
CA ALA A 775 -24.41 9.89 -19.95
C ALA A 775 -23.25 9.50 -19.01
N LYS A 776 -22.38 8.59 -19.48
CA LYS A 776 -21.17 8.11 -18.81
C LYS A 776 -20.08 7.83 -19.85
N MET A 777 -18.82 8.01 -19.46
CA MET A 777 -17.65 7.73 -20.29
C MET A 777 -16.94 6.47 -19.78
N GLY A 778 -16.35 5.69 -20.69
CA GLY A 778 -15.45 4.61 -20.30
C GLY A 778 -14.27 5.14 -19.48
N THR A 779 -13.86 4.39 -18.45
CA THR A 779 -12.90 4.87 -17.44
C THR A 779 -11.51 4.30 -17.70
N PHE A 780 -10.72 5.01 -18.50
CA PHE A 780 -9.32 4.63 -18.74
C PHE A 780 -8.41 5.85 -18.91
N PRO A 781 -7.19 5.89 -18.30
CA PRO A 781 -6.36 7.09 -18.32
C PRO A 781 -5.88 7.58 -19.68
N GLN A 782 -5.92 6.77 -20.75
CA GLN A 782 -5.60 7.23 -22.10
C GLN A 782 -6.83 7.81 -22.83
N TYR A 783 -8.04 7.37 -22.45
CA TYR A 783 -9.31 7.82 -23.03
C TYR A 783 -9.66 9.21 -22.46
N LYS A 784 -9.20 10.26 -23.15
CA LYS A 784 -9.24 11.65 -22.68
C LYS A 784 -10.63 12.26 -22.70
N TYR A 785 -11.41 11.93 -23.71
CA TYR A 785 -12.76 12.40 -23.97
C TYR A 785 -13.43 11.42 -24.95
N PRO A 786 -14.78 11.42 -25.07
CA PRO A 786 -15.48 10.61 -26.05
C PRO A 786 -15.03 10.96 -27.48
N HIS A 787 -14.56 9.97 -28.24
CA HIS A 787 -14.11 10.16 -29.64
C HIS A 787 -14.40 8.94 -30.54
N ALA A 788 -15.40 8.13 -30.15
CA ALA A 788 -15.77 6.93 -30.89
C ALA A 788 -16.40 7.28 -32.27
N PHE A 789 -17.13 8.39 -32.38
CA PHE A 789 -17.68 8.87 -33.66
C PHE A 789 -16.58 9.08 -34.70
N GLU A 790 -15.54 9.83 -34.32
CA GLU A 790 -14.39 10.13 -35.18
C GLU A 790 -13.66 8.85 -35.58
N LYS A 791 -13.49 7.90 -34.65
CA LYS A 791 -12.89 6.59 -34.92
C LYS A 791 -13.69 5.75 -35.92
N TYR A 792 -15.02 5.74 -35.81
CA TYR A 792 -15.88 5.08 -36.80
C TYR A 792 -15.78 5.73 -38.18
N VAL A 793 -15.74 7.06 -38.25
CA VAL A 793 -15.57 7.81 -39.51
C VAL A 793 -14.21 7.52 -40.15
N GLU A 794 -13.14 7.45 -39.35
CA GLU A 794 -11.80 7.08 -39.81
C GLU A 794 -11.78 5.66 -40.39
N ALA A 795 -12.36 4.70 -39.67
CA ALA A 795 -12.48 3.31 -40.15
C ALA A 795 -13.29 3.21 -41.45
N ALA A 796 -14.39 3.96 -41.57
CA ALA A 796 -15.22 4.03 -42.76
C ALA A 796 -14.44 4.54 -43.98
N ARG A 797 -13.71 5.65 -43.81
CA ARG A 797 -12.85 6.22 -44.87
C ARG A 797 -11.77 5.24 -45.31
N PHE A 798 -11.15 4.55 -44.35
CA PHE A 798 -10.14 3.54 -44.64
C PHE A 798 -10.70 2.36 -45.46
N ALA A 799 -11.95 1.98 -45.21
CA ALA A 799 -12.68 0.97 -45.98
C ALA A 799 -13.13 1.46 -47.37
N GLY A 800 -12.89 2.73 -47.71
CA GLY A 800 -13.26 3.32 -49.00
C GLY A 800 -14.66 3.95 -49.03
N ILE A 801 -15.32 4.10 -47.88
CA ILE A 801 -16.62 4.73 -47.77
C ILE A 801 -16.41 6.24 -47.63
N GLN A 802 -17.07 7.01 -48.51
CA GLN A 802 -16.88 8.45 -48.64
C GLN A 802 -18.21 9.19 -48.41
N GLY A 803 -18.12 10.48 -48.14
CA GLY A 803 -19.24 11.39 -47.91
C GLY A 803 -18.72 12.84 -47.93
N LYS A 804 -19.62 13.81 -48.00
CA LYS A 804 -19.29 15.24 -48.05
C LYS A 804 -18.75 15.77 -46.72
N ASP A 805 -19.12 15.16 -45.62
CA ASP A 805 -18.74 15.49 -44.25
C ASP A 805 -18.70 14.22 -43.38
N ASP A 806 -18.21 14.35 -42.13
CA ASP A 806 -18.05 13.22 -41.20
C ASP A 806 -19.39 12.53 -40.86
N HIS A 807 -20.49 13.30 -40.77
CA HIS A 807 -21.81 12.74 -40.49
C HIS A 807 -22.32 11.89 -41.66
N GLU A 808 -22.18 12.37 -42.90
CA GLU A 808 -22.56 11.60 -44.08
C GLU A 808 -21.69 10.35 -44.25
N VAL A 809 -20.39 10.43 -43.95
CA VAL A 809 -19.51 9.24 -43.91
C VAL A 809 -20.01 8.23 -42.88
N PHE A 810 -20.36 8.68 -41.67
CA PHE A 810 -20.88 7.82 -40.61
C PHE A 810 -22.21 7.14 -41.00
N GLU A 811 -23.15 7.88 -41.57
CA GLU A 811 -24.42 7.31 -42.03
C GLU A 811 -24.22 6.34 -43.20
N ASN A 812 -23.35 6.67 -44.16
CA ASN A 812 -22.97 5.75 -45.24
C ASN A 812 -22.29 4.49 -44.72
N PHE A 813 -21.53 4.60 -43.62
CA PHE A 813 -20.90 3.47 -42.95
C PHE A 813 -21.94 2.53 -42.33
N ILE A 814 -22.91 3.08 -41.59
CA ILE A 814 -24.03 2.29 -41.05
C ILE A 814 -24.80 1.62 -42.19
N GLN A 815 -25.12 2.34 -43.26
CA GLN A 815 -25.83 1.77 -44.41
C GLN A 815 -25.03 0.64 -45.07
N ALA A 816 -23.72 0.80 -45.25
CA ALA A 816 -22.86 -0.24 -45.81
C ALA A 816 -22.84 -1.51 -44.92
N LEU A 817 -22.91 -1.36 -43.59
CA LEU A 817 -23.03 -2.49 -42.65
C LEU A 817 -24.39 -3.18 -42.78
N GLU A 818 -25.49 -2.43 -42.91
CA GLU A 818 -26.82 -3.01 -43.17
C GLU A 818 -26.87 -3.76 -44.51
N ASP A 819 -26.32 -3.17 -45.58
CA ASP A 819 -26.24 -3.81 -46.90
C ASP A 819 -25.38 -5.08 -46.86
N LEU A 820 -24.29 -5.06 -46.09
CA LEU A 820 -23.44 -6.24 -45.87
C LEU A 820 -24.24 -7.34 -45.17
N LYS A 821 -24.95 -7.02 -44.08
CA LYS A 821 -25.81 -7.96 -43.34
C LYS A 821 -26.85 -8.61 -44.26
N GLU A 822 -27.52 -7.81 -45.08
CA GLU A 822 -28.51 -8.32 -46.05
C GLU A 822 -27.88 -9.26 -47.08
N LYS A 823 -26.74 -8.87 -47.69
CA LYS A 823 -26.04 -9.69 -48.70
C LYS A 823 -25.60 -11.07 -48.20
N ILE A 824 -25.30 -11.18 -46.91
CA ILE A 824 -24.88 -12.44 -46.28
C ILE A 824 -26.05 -13.16 -45.57
N GLY A 825 -27.29 -12.72 -45.76
CA GLY A 825 -28.49 -13.40 -45.28
C GLY A 825 -28.82 -13.21 -43.80
N ILE A 826 -28.33 -12.14 -43.16
CA ILE A 826 -28.75 -11.76 -41.80
C ILE A 826 -30.13 -11.08 -41.87
N LYS A 827 -31.06 -11.50 -41.01
CA LYS A 827 -32.40 -10.91 -40.93
C LYS A 827 -32.37 -9.58 -40.17
N LYS A 828 -33.39 -8.74 -40.32
CA LYS A 828 -33.34 -7.33 -39.88
C LYS A 828 -33.56 -7.14 -38.38
N SER A 829 -34.16 -8.11 -37.69
CA SER A 829 -34.51 -8.00 -36.27
C SER A 829 -34.46 -9.33 -35.55
N ILE A 830 -34.42 -9.29 -34.21
CA ILE A 830 -34.47 -10.50 -33.36
C ILE A 830 -35.79 -11.26 -33.59
N ALA A 831 -36.92 -10.54 -33.74
CA ALA A 831 -38.24 -11.14 -33.97
C ALA A 831 -38.29 -11.99 -35.26
N GLU A 832 -37.60 -11.57 -36.32
CA GLU A 832 -37.57 -12.31 -37.60
C GLU A 832 -36.85 -13.66 -37.50
N TYR A 833 -36.08 -13.91 -36.44
CA TYR A 833 -35.48 -15.21 -36.15
C TYR A 833 -36.41 -16.17 -35.39
N GLY A 834 -37.66 -15.79 -35.14
CA GLY A 834 -38.69 -16.67 -34.57
C GLY A 834 -38.78 -16.65 -33.05
N ILE A 835 -38.14 -15.68 -32.39
CA ILE A 835 -38.25 -15.45 -30.95
C ILE A 835 -39.53 -14.67 -30.68
N SER A 836 -40.41 -15.17 -29.82
CA SER A 836 -41.67 -14.48 -29.50
C SER A 836 -41.44 -13.27 -28.60
N GLU A 837 -42.30 -12.26 -28.71
CA GLU A 837 -42.19 -11.03 -27.91
C GLU A 837 -42.33 -11.34 -26.41
N LYS A 838 -43.18 -12.31 -26.08
CA LYS A 838 -43.37 -12.78 -24.73
C LYS A 838 -42.06 -13.35 -24.16
N ASP A 839 -41.45 -14.31 -24.86
CA ASP A 839 -40.24 -14.99 -24.37
C ASP A 839 -39.04 -14.02 -24.26
N PHE A 840 -38.96 -13.06 -25.18
CA PHE A 840 -37.95 -12.00 -25.13
C PHE A 840 -38.15 -11.07 -23.92
N MET A 841 -39.37 -10.59 -23.71
CA MET A 841 -39.67 -9.67 -22.60
C MET A 841 -39.52 -10.33 -21.23
N GLU A 842 -39.80 -11.63 -21.11
CA GLU A 842 -39.60 -12.41 -19.87
C GLU A 842 -38.13 -12.53 -19.46
N THR A 843 -37.20 -12.46 -20.41
CA THR A 843 -35.75 -12.65 -20.18
C THR A 843 -34.95 -11.34 -20.24
N LEU A 844 -35.54 -10.28 -20.79
CA LEU A 844 -34.87 -8.99 -21.07
C LEU A 844 -34.14 -8.38 -19.87
N ASP A 845 -34.78 -8.27 -18.71
CA ASP A 845 -34.18 -7.60 -17.54
C ASP A 845 -32.96 -8.37 -17.00
N VAL A 846 -33.02 -9.71 -17.01
CA VAL A 846 -31.90 -10.56 -16.60
C VAL A 846 -30.78 -10.49 -17.63
N MET A 847 -31.09 -10.49 -18.94
CA MET A 847 -30.08 -10.30 -19.99
C MET A 847 -29.36 -8.96 -19.85
N VAL A 848 -30.08 -7.88 -19.53
CA VAL A 848 -29.52 -6.55 -19.31
C VAL A 848 -28.55 -6.53 -18.14
N GLU A 849 -28.95 -7.09 -16.99
CA GLU A 849 -28.10 -7.14 -15.81
C GLU A 849 -26.83 -7.97 -16.09
N GLN A 850 -26.99 -9.15 -16.68
CA GLN A 850 -25.86 -10.01 -17.01
C GLN A 850 -24.94 -9.42 -18.09
N ALA A 851 -25.47 -8.66 -19.05
CA ALA A 851 -24.66 -7.97 -20.05
C ALA A 851 -23.85 -6.83 -19.40
N PHE A 852 -24.44 -6.11 -18.46
CA PHE A 852 -23.71 -5.10 -17.69
C PHE A 852 -22.58 -5.73 -16.85
N ASP A 853 -22.82 -6.90 -16.27
CA ASP A 853 -21.85 -7.70 -15.48
C ASP A 853 -20.78 -8.41 -16.35
N ASP A 854 -20.84 -8.30 -17.68
CA ASP A 854 -19.90 -8.98 -18.57
C ASP A 854 -18.55 -8.26 -18.66
N GLN A 855 -17.44 -9.01 -18.59
CA GLN A 855 -16.07 -8.51 -18.66
C GLN A 855 -15.78 -7.64 -19.91
N CYS A 856 -16.50 -7.86 -21.03
CA CYS A 856 -16.36 -7.03 -22.24
C CYS A 856 -16.87 -5.59 -22.02
N THR A 857 -17.83 -5.37 -21.13
CA THR A 857 -18.43 -4.04 -20.91
C THR A 857 -17.43 -3.01 -20.42
N GLY A 858 -16.43 -3.43 -19.65
CA GLY A 858 -15.41 -2.55 -19.04
C GLY A 858 -14.54 -1.80 -20.05
N ALA A 859 -14.39 -2.30 -21.27
CA ALA A 859 -13.58 -1.68 -22.32
C ALA A 859 -14.38 -0.76 -23.27
N ASN A 860 -15.71 -0.73 -23.15
CA ASN A 860 -16.55 0.06 -24.06
C ASN A 860 -16.33 1.58 -23.88
N PRO A 861 -16.25 2.38 -24.98
CA PRO A 861 -16.02 3.84 -24.91
C PRO A 861 -17.08 4.61 -24.11
N ARG A 862 -18.29 4.08 -24.08
CA ARG A 862 -19.41 4.58 -23.28
C ARG A 862 -19.74 3.55 -22.21
N TYR A 863 -19.45 3.85 -20.94
CA TYR A 863 -19.80 2.93 -19.87
C TYR A 863 -21.33 2.88 -19.71
N PRO A 864 -21.98 1.74 -19.93
CA PRO A 864 -23.42 1.76 -20.13
C PRO A 864 -24.24 1.85 -18.86
N LEU A 865 -25.43 2.43 -18.97
CA LEU A 865 -26.49 2.23 -17.98
C LEU A 865 -27.35 1.03 -18.39
N MET A 866 -27.81 0.21 -17.44
CA MET A 866 -28.71 -0.91 -17.70
C MET A 866 -29.95 -0.49 -18.50
N SER A 867 -30.51 0.70 -18.24
CA SER A 867 -31.64 1.26 -19.00
C SER A 867 -31.33 1.49 -20.48
N GLU A 868 -30.09 1.87 -20.80
CA GLU A 868 -29.64 2.10 -22.18
C GLU A 868 -29.41 0.76 -22.91
N LEU A 869 -28.85 -0.24 -22.21
CA LEU A 869 -28.74 -1.61 -22.73
C LEU A 869 -30.12 -2.19 -23.07
N LYS A 870 -31.08 -1.99 -22.17
CA LYS A 870 -32.48 -2.40 -22.38
C LYS A 870 -33.08 -1.74 -23.62
N GLU A 871 -32.81 -0.45 -23.84
CA GLU A 871 -33.27 0.27 -25.02
C GLU A 871 -32.67 -0.29 -26.32
N ILE A 872 -31.37 -0.61 -26.33
CA ILE A 872 -30.70 -1.23 -27.49
C ILE A 872 -31.36 -2.57 -27.83
N TYR A 873 -31.58 -3.43 -26.83
CA TYR A 873 -32.27 -4.71 -27.03
C TYR A 873 -33.67 -4.55 -27.62
N LEU A 874 -34.46 -3.60 -27.09
CA LEU A 874 -35.81 -3.33 -27.61
C LEU A 874 -35.77 -2.84 -29.07
N LYS A 875 -34.85 -1.94 -29.41
CA LYS A 875 -34.67 -1.46 -30.80
C LYS A 875 -34.31 -2.62 -31.74
N ALA A 876 -33.34 -3.44 -31.34
CA ALA A 876 -32.93 -4.63 -32.09
C ALA A 876 -34.05 -5.66 -32.24
N TYR A 877 -34.91 -5.80 -31.23
CA TYR A 877 -36.05 -6.71 -31.29
C TYR A 877 -37.08 -6.29 -32.34
N TYR A 878 -37.42 -5.01 -32.38
CA TYR A 878 -38.43 -4.49 -33.32
C TYR A 878 -37.86 -4.03 -34.67
N GLY A 879 -36.53 -3.99 -34.85
CA GLY A 879 -35.89 -3.49 -36.08
C GLY A 879 -36.17 -2.01 -36.34
N LYS A 880 -36.20 -1.19 -35.28
CA LYS A 880 -36.59 0.23 -35.30
C LYS A 880 -35.40 1.17 -35.22
#